data_AF-A0A812NWF2-F1
#
_entry.id   AF-A0A812NWF2-F1
#
_cell.length_a   1.000
_cell.length_b   1.000
_cell.length_c   1.000
_cell.angle_alpha   90.00
_cell.angle_beta   90.00
_cell.angle_gamma   90.00
#
_symmetry.space_group_name_H-M   'P 1'
#
loop_
_entity.id
_entity.type
_entity.pdbx_description
1 polymer ?
#
loop_
_entity_poly.entity_id
_entity_poly.type
_entity_poly.pdbx_seq_one_letter_code
_entity_poly.pdbx_strand_id
1 'polypeptide(L)'
;MSSQSRERTPPRAASKLAAAWQAETEGVKLPRPKRAQNVDSQVRKAITDNLRSMTPTELDGILVEGLTCRQRLKRDKAQASAAAGSIQFGKHYYTRLRAMYADKQSVQQKLQPDPALEVQPALVRAATAAMGHPPCRSHMVQFLERALSLNQAEICGIYRWTLTLHPAGSADQLEACKCVVACAARLKLQASAGKETALMLDKFDEILLQAFLSYAKAGLGPVDWLSNHDEMWPLVLPKAATQKVLDLGPDGSWLDVAEELAEITTSSALGKQLFGFAARQVVGLRLDKLVAEQVDKALTRNPITAEVVAEVRNTAMIQVESLAEADVLSGRRTVNISYRGCAITAKTTCAAEHFDFALQAALRGAAAVAGNIPSLPAEDQLCTGITRVAKGTKVEAKLFKHAKESRSMALALIKAEDCKNGESVQARLPFREMRLGQSEVLEASRARLLSLDKHVWIDLAFLANLAGEGGRKRLQDIYMDTCVPSQTKLMSLQRAIQCSTKLMESDLYRYVSQGSQGIIVAAHSMLDRIVQGMPVSIDQNASDFLKQVSNSYSCFIVHVAGHETKYDDEGLLVVPDNAEVTVGKAALLLKWKAVESEAVENLDLKQMEAFVTWGHFLADDQRQQAHSKIEQILKAAKGKRQGVTKKSAAPKQGAAKKAPHSAQADAKEAAMSLFA
;
A
#
# COMPACT_ATOMS: atom_id res chain seq x y z
N MET A 1 40.88 32.60 4.41
CA MET A 1 40.25 31.26 4.45
C MET A 1 39.39 31.20 5.69
N SER A 2 38.09 31.42 5.56
CA SER A 2 37.10 31.37 6.63
C SER A 2 36.01 30.39 6.20
N SER A 3 35.97 29.24 6.85
CA SER A 3 34.98 28.19 6.64
C SER A 3 33.68 28.59 7.34
N GLN A 4 32.76 29.21 6.59
CA GLN A 4 31.39 29.38 7.04
C GLN A 4 30.69 28.02 7.03
N SER A 5 30.47 27.49 8.23
CA SER A 5 29.54 26.40 8.51
C SER A 5 28.14 26.83 8.08
N ARG A 6 27.62 26.24 6.99
CA ARG A 6 26.20 26.35 6.63
C ARG A 6 25.39 25.65 7.73
N GLU A 7 24.69 26.43 8.54
CA GLU A 7 23.64 25.94 9.43
C GLU A 7 22.65 25.11 8.61
N ARG A 8 22.50 23.84 8.98
CA ARG A 8 21.47 22.97 8.41
C ARG A 8 20.14 23.39 9.01
N THR A 9 19.31 24.05 8.21
CA THR A 9 17.90 24.28 8.52
C THR A 9 17.25 22.94 8.91
N PRO A 10 16.42 22.89 9.97
CA PRO A 10 15.75 21.65 10.37
C PRO A 10 14.93 21.08 9.20
N PRO A 11 14.87 19.75 9.06
CA PRO A 11 14.13 19.13 7.96
C PRO A 11 12.66 19.54 8.04
N ARG A 12 12.16 20.24 7.00
CA ARG A 12 10.72 20.45 6.82
C ARG A 12 10.03 19.08 6.90
N ALA A 13 8.89 19.02 7.59
CA ALA A 13 8.03 17.84 7.58
C ALA A 13 7.87 17.35 6.13
N ALA A 14 8.18 16.09 5.88
CA ALA A 14 8.19 15.55 4.53
C ALA A 14 6.77 15.64 3.95
N SER A 15 6.61 16.40 2.86
CA SER A 15 5.35 16.45 2.11
C SER A 15 4.99 15.04 1.60
N LYS A 16 3.70 14.73 1.54
CA LYS A 16 3.19 13.44 1.03
C LYS A 16 3.69 13.15 -0.39
N LEU A 17 3.88 14.19 -1.20
CA LEU A 17 4.42 14.08 -2.56
C LEU A 17 5.87 13.54 -2.56
N ALA A 18 6.69 13.99 -1.61
CA ALA A 18 8.08 13.55 -1.51
C ALA A 18 8.18 12.07 -1.12
N ALA A 19 7.39 11.64 -0.12
CA ALA A 19 7.34 10.24 0.31
C ALA A 19 6.85 9.30 -0.81
N ALA A 20 5.81 9.72 -1.55
CA ALA A 20 5.24 8.90 -2.61
C ALA A 20 6.15 8.83 -3.86
N TRP A 21 6.90 9.88 -4.18
CA TRP A 21 7.91 9.84 -5.24
C TRP A 21 9.05 8.86 -4.94
N GLN A 22 9.54 8.85 -3.70
CA GLN A 22 10.60 7.91 -3.27
C GLN A 22 10.15 6.46 -3.50
N ALA A 23 8.93 6.12 -3.06
CA ALA A 23 8.36 4.78 -3.25
C ALA A 23 8.26 4.36 -4.73
N GLU A 24 7.96 5.29 -5.65
CA GLU A 24 7.91 5.00 -7.10
C GLU A 24 9.32 4.75 -7.68
N THR A 25 10.33 5.50 -7.22
CA THR A 25 11.70 5.42 -7.75
C THR A 25 12.47 4.17 -7.29
N GLU A 26 12.13 3.60 -6.15
CA GLU A 26 12.74 2.36 -5.62
C GLU A 26 12.30 1.10 -6.39
N GLY A 27 11.32 1.22 -7.31
CA GLY A 27 10.91 0.14 -8.20
C GLY A 27 12.03 -0.31 -9.15
N VAL A 28 12.53 -1.55 -8.93
CA VAL A 28 13.60 -2.18 -9.73
C VAL A 28 13.26 -2.19 -11.23
N LYS A 29 14.04 -1.45 -12.04
CA LYS A 29 13.94 -1.50 -13.51
C LYS A 29 14.57 -2.79 -14.03
N LEU A 30 13.75 -3.76 -14.43
CA LEU A 30 14.23 -4.98 -15.09
C LEU A 30 14.92 -4.63 -16.43
N PRO A 31 16.08 -5.24 -16.74
CA PRO A 31 16.75 -5.04 -18.01
C PRO A 31 15.87 -5.53 -19.15
N ARG A 32 15.59 -4.65 -20.13
CA ARG A 32 14.84 -5.02 -21.33
C ARG A 32 15.71 -5.90 -22.24
N PRO A 33 15.25 -7.09 -22.65
CA PRO A 33 15.99 -7.91 -23.61
C PRO A 33 16.12 -7.18 -24.95
N LYS A 34 17.29 -7.34 -25.61
CA LYS A 34 17.57 -6.79 -26.95
C LYS A 34 16.66 -7.45 -27.98
N ARG A 35 15.55 -6.79 -28.34
CA ARG A 35 14.65 -7.26 -29.41
C ARG A 35 15.30 -7.05 -30.79
N ALA A 36 15.11 -8.02 -31.68
CA ALA A 36 15.42 -7.87 -33.11
C ALA A 36 14.76 -6.61 -33.68
N GLN A 37 15.50 -5.82 -34.45
CA GLN A 37 15.01 -4.56 -35.01
C GLN A 37 14.18 -4.81 -36.28
N ASN A 38 12.88 -5.01 -36.11
CA ASN A 38 11.90 -4.84 -37.19
C ASN A 38 12.01 -3.41 -37.77
N VAL A 39 11.69 -3.22 -39.05
CA VAL A 39 11.54 -1.92 -39.74
C VAL A 39 10.79 -0.91 -38.86
N ASP A 40 9.69 -1.32 -38.20
CA ASP A 40 8.93 -0.42 -37.29
C ASP A 40 9.76 0.09 -36.10
N SER A 41 10.72 -0.70 -35.61
CA SER A 41 11.66 -0.27 -34.58
C SER A 41 12.69 0.70 -35.15
N GLN A 42 13.16 0.48 -36.38
CA GLN A 42 14.08 1.41 -37.06
C GLN A 42 13.42 2.76 -37.38
N VAL A 43 12.15 2.75 -37.80
CA VAL A 43 11.34 3.95 -38.04
C VAL A 43 11.17 4.73 -36.75
N ARG A 44 10.78 4.06 -35.65
CA ARG A 44 10.67 4.69 -34.33
C ARG A 44 11.99 5.32 -33.88
N LYS A 45 13.11 4.61 -34.08
CA LYS A 45 14.45 5.14 -33.77
C LYS A 45 14.78 6.35 -34.64
N ALA A 46 14.56 6.28 -35.95
CA ALA A 46 14.82 7.38 -36.87
C ALA A 46 13.98 8.63 -36.55
N ILE A 47 12.71 8.46 -36.16
CA ILE A 47 11.87 9.56 -35.66
C ILE A 47 12.46 10.13 -34.37
N THR A 48 12.82 9.28 -33.42
CA THR A 48 13.38 9.69 -32.12
C THR A 48 14.71 10.44 -32.25
N ASP A 49 15.55 10.03 -33.20
CA ASP A 49 16.90 10.55 -33.38
C ASP A 49 16.93 11.76 -34.32
N ASN A 50 16.11 11.76 -35.39
CA ASN A 50 16.20 12.74 -36.46
C ASN A 50 14.95 13.59 -36.64
N LEU A 51 13.75 13.10 -36.30
CA LEU A 51 12.49 13.83 -36.50
C LEU A 51 11.79 14.17 -35.18
N ARG A 52 12.55 14.23 -34.08
CA ARG A 52 12.00 14.47 -32.74
C ARG A 52 11.30 15.82 -32.61
N SER A 53 11.69 16.79 -33.42
CA SER A 53 11.10 18.13 -33.46
C SER A 53 9.78 18.20 -34.24
N MET A 54 9.36 17.12 -34.92
CA MET A 54 8.10 17.11 -35.66
C MET A 54 6.94 16.77 -34.73
N THR A 55 5.85 17.51 -34.86
CA THR A 55 4.61 17.26 -34.10
C THR A 55 3.93 15.96 -34.57
N PRO A 56 3.02 15.37 -33.76
CA PRO A 56 2.22 14.22 -34.20
C PRO A 56 1.46 14.49 -35.52
N THR A 57 0.95 15.71 -35.70
CA THR A 57 0.28 16.14 -36.94
C THR A 57 1.24 16.13 -38.13
N GLU A 58 2.48 16.59 -37.98
CA GLU A 58 3.46 16.56 -39.07
C GLU A 58 3.94 15.12 -39.36
N LEU A 59 4.01 14.26 -38.34
CA LEU A 59 4.42 12.87 -38.49
C LEU A 59 3.34 11.99 -39.14
N ASP A 60 2.08 12.17 -38.73
CA ASP A 60 0.98 11.24 -39.00
C ASP A 60 -0.28 11.90 -39.59
N GLY A 61 -0.42 13.22 -39.57
CA GLY A 61 -1.61 13.95 -40.04
C GLY A 61 -1.48 14.59 -41.42
N ILE A 62 -0.29 15.04 -41.83
CA ILE A 62 -0.05 15.67 -43.12
C ILE A 62 0.28 14.59 -44.17
N LEU A 63 -0.48 14.55 -45.26
CA LEU A 63 -0.26 13.64 -46.39
C LEU A 63 0.49 14.36 -47.52
N VAL A 64 1.64 13.82 -47.91
CA VAL A 64 2.41 14.28 -49.08
C VAL A 64 2.56 13.11 -50.03
N GLU A 65 1.98 13.25 -51.23
CA GLU A 65 1.80 12.16 -52.21
C GLU A 65 1.07 10.95 -51.60
N GLY A 66 0.01 11.21 -50.81
CA GLY A 66 -0.82 10.17 -50.21
C GLY A 66 -0.20 9.38 -49.04
N LEU A 67 1.00 9.75 -48.58
CA LEU A 67 1.68 9.12 -47.45
C LEU A 67 1.97 10.11 -46.33
N THR A 68 1.80 9.68 -45.09
CA THR A 68 2.30 10.42 -43.91
C THR A 68 3.83 10.36 -43.83
N CYS A 69 4.45 11.24 -43.05
CA CYS A 69 5.90 11.21 -42.85
C CYS A 69 6.37 9.86 -42.29
N ARG A 70 5.64 9.31 -41.30
CA ARG A 70 5.93 7.98 -40.74
C ARG A 70 5.78 6.86 -41.77
N GLN A 71 4.73 6.90 -42.59
CA GLN A 71 4.48 5.89 -43.63
C GLN A 71 5.55 5.95 -44.72
N ARG A 72 5.93 7.15 -45.16
CA ARG A 72 7.04 7.36 -46.11
C ARG A 72 8.35 6.84 -45.53
N LEU A 73 8.68 7.20 -44.30
CA LEU A 73 9.90 6.71 -43.64
C LEU A 73 9.91 5.17 -43.50
N LYS A 74 8.75 4.56 -43.22
CA LYS A 74 8.58 3.10 -43.18
C LYS A 74 8.80 2.46 -44.55
N ARG A 75 8.18 3.01 -45.61
CA ARG A 75 8.36 2.56 -46.99
C ARG A 75 9.83 2.67 -47.41
N ASP A 76 10.44 3.83 -47.21
CA ASP A 76 11.80 4.11 -47.63
C ASP A 76 12.81 3.22 -46.88
N LYS A 77 12.59 2.96 -45.57
CA LYS A 77 13.41 1.99 -44.80
C LYS A 77 13.24 0.55 -45.28
N ALA A 78 12.01 0.13 -45.59
CA ALA A 78 11.75 -1.19 -46.15
C ALA A 78 12.42 -1.34 -47.53
N GLN A 79 12.32 -0.32 -48.40
CA GLN A 79 12.97 -0.30 -49.71
C GLN A 79 14.50 -0.36 -49.61
N ALA A 80 15.11 0.40 -48.70
CA ALA A 80 16.55 0.32 -48.48
C ALA A 80 17.02 -1.03 -47.92
N SER A 81 16.15 -1.75 -47.20
CA SER A 81 16.45 -3.11 -46.73
C SER A 81 16.30 -4.17 -47.84
N ALA A 82 15.45 -3.93 -48.84
CA ALA A 82 15.16 -4.86 -49.93
C ALA A 82 16.05 -4.63 -51.16
N ALA A 83 16.43 -3.39 -51.44
CA ALA A 83 17.26 -3.00 -52.58
C ALA A 83 18.56 -2.37 -52.08
N ALA A 84 19.70 -2.93 -52.48
CA ALA A 84 21.02 -2.44 -52.11
C ALA A 84 21.27 -1.04 -52.72
N GLY A 85 20.87 0.03 -52.01
CA GLY A 85 21.53 1.34 -52.09
C GLY A 85 20.79 2.53 -52.71
N SER A 86 19.48 2.48 -52.99
CA SER A 86 18.82 3.63 -53.64
C SER A 86 18.53 4.84 -52.73
N ILE A 87 18.38 4.65 -51.41
CA ILE A 87 18.01 5.72 -50.47
C ILE A 87 19.12 5.93 -49.43
N GLN A 88 19.78 7.09 -49.50
CA GLN A 88 20.78 7.50 -48.52
C GLN A 88 20.11 8.22 -47.33
N PHE A 89 20.11 7.58 -46.16
CA PHE A 89 19.65 8.22 -44.92
C PHE A 89 20.75 9.10 -44.34
N GLY A 90 20.47 10.39 -44.19
CA GLY A 90 21.40 11.35 -43.62
C GLY A 90 20.74 12.70 -43.37
N LYS A 91 21.53 13.70 -42.98
CA LYS A 91 21.05 15.06 -42.64
C LYS A 91 20.14 15.63 -43.74
N HIS A 92 20.55 15.54 -45.00
CA HIS A 92 19.77 16.06 -46.13
C HIS A 92 18.41 15.38 -46.30
N TYR A 93 18.35 14.06 -46.15
CA TYR A 93 17.10 13.31 -46.22
C TYR A 93 16.09 13.77 -45.15
N TYR A 94 16.54 13.86 -43.90
CA TYR A 94 15.66 14.27 -42.81
C TYR A 94 15.28 15.76 -42.88
N THR A 95 16.19 16.64 -43.32
CA THR A 95 15.84 18.05 -43.60
C THR A 95 14.77 18.15 -44.68
N ARG A 96 14.86 17.34 -45.74
CA ARG A 96 13.84 17.30 -46.79
C ARG A 96 12.50 16.80 -46.27
N LEU A 97 12.49 15.74 -45.46
CA LEU A 97 11.26 15.26 -44.80
C LEU A 97 10.63 16.35 -43.93
N ARG A 98 11.40 17.04 -43.10
CA ARG A 98 10.88 18.15 -42.29
C ARG A 98 10.28 19.25 -43.17
N ALA A 99 10.94 19.64 -44.25
CA ALA A 99 10.43 20.68 -45.15
C ALA A 99 9.14 20.27 -45.88
N MET A 100 9.04 19.01 -46.34
CA MET A 100 7.85 18.50 -47.05
C MET A 100 6.63 18.40 -46.14
N TYR A 101 6.84 17.99 -44.88
CA TYR A 101 5.78 17.74 -43.92
C TYR A 101 5.66 18.85 -42.86
N ALA A 102 6.32 19.99 -43.03
CA ALA A 102 6.23 21.12 -42.11
C ALA A 102 4.81 21.68 -42.10
N ASP A 103 4.26 21.88 -40.91
CA ASP A 103 2.95 22.53 -40.79
C ASP A 103 3.05 24.01 -41.19
N LYS A 104 2.24 24.42 -42.18
CA LYS A 104 2.08 25.83 -42.56
C LYS A 104 1.41 26.66 -41.46
N GLN A 105 0.88 26.02 -40.42
CA GLN A 105 0.41 26.66 -39.20
C GLN A 105 1.39 26.50 -38.02
N SER A 106 2.64 26.14 -38.30
CA SER A 106 3.67 26.02 -37.26
C SER A 106 3.79 27.29 -36.43
N VAL A 107 4.04 27.09 -35.13
CA VAL A 107 4.21 28.18 -34.16
C VAL A 107 5.22 29.22 -34.64
N GLN A 108 6.29 28.78 -35.31
CA GLN A 108 7.32 29.65 -35.85
C GLN A 108 6.78 30.67 -36.88
N GLN A 109 5.82 30.27 -37.72
CA GLN A 109 5.19 31.14 -38.72
C GLN A 109 4.15 32.07 -38.10
N LYS A 110 3.47 31.62 -37.03
CA LYS A 110 2.49 32.41 -36.27
C LYS A 110 3.13 33.51 -35.43
N LEU A 111 4.35 33.29 -34.94
CA LEU A 111 5.15 34.32 -34.26
C LEU A 111 5.60 35.36 -35.29
N GLN A 112 4.86 36.44 -35.52
CA GLN A 112 5.20 37.47 -36.50
C GLN A 112 5.71 38.72 -35.78
N PRO A 113 7.01 39.08 -35.92
CA PRO A 113 7.53 40.28 -35.32
C PRO A 113 6.96 41.52 -36.01
N ASP A 114 6.55 42.53 -35.24
CA ASP A 114 6.15 43.83 -35.76
C ASP A 114 7.39 44.55 -36.33
N PRO A 115 7.44 44.83 -37.65
CA PRO A 115 8.59 45.47 -38.29
C PRO A 115 8.78 46.93 -37.86
N ALA A 116 7.80 47.58 -37.24
CA ALA A 116 7.90 48.95 -36.76
C ALA A 116 8.68 49.08 -35.45
N LEU A 117 8.90 47.98 -34.72
CA LEU A 117 9.59 47.97 -33.44
C LEU A 117 11.09 47.77 -33.62
N GLU A 118 11.88 48.68 -33.07
CA GLU A 118 13.35 48.58 -33.10
C GLU A 118 13.84 47.49 -32.13
N VAL A 119 14.74 46.63 -32.62
CA VAL A 119 15.34 45.54 -31.82
C VAL A 119 16.63 46.03 -31.17
N GLN A 120 16.79 45.79 -29.86
CA GLN A 120 18.00 46.16 -29.14
C GLN A 120 19.27 45.59 -29.81
N PRO A 121 20.29 46.42 -30.09
CA PRO A 121 21.54 45.96 -30.71
C PRO A 121 22.25 44.86 -29.92
N ALA A 122 22.09 44.84 -28.60
CA ALA A 122 22.64 43.80 -27.73
C ALA A 122 22.02 42.42 -28.03
N LEU A 123 20.71 42.35 -28.24
CA LEU A 123 20.02 41.11 -28.64
C LEU A 123 20.49 40.64 -30.00
N VAL A 124 20.63 41.54 -30.99
CA VAL A 124 21.12 41.18 -32.33
C VAL A 124 22.51 40.56 -32.28
N ARG A 125 23.43 41.14 -31.50
CA ARG A 125 24.78 40.57 -31.28
C ARG A 125 24.73 39.21 -30.61
N ALA A 126 23.91 39.05 -29.57
CA ALA A 126 23.74 37.79 -28.87
C ALA A 126 23.14 36.69 -29.76
N ALA A 127 22.11 37.02 -30.56
CA ALA A 127 21.47 36.12 -31.52
C ALA A 127 22.45 35.68 -32.62
N THR A 128 23.23 36.62 -33.15
CA THR A 128 24.25 36.33 -34.18
C THR A 128 25.30 35.36 -33.63
N ALA A 129 25.79 35.58 -32.41
CA ALA A 129 26.72 34.67 -31.75
C ALA A 129 26.11 33.29 -31.48
N ALA A 130 24.84 33.23 -31.05
CA ALA A 130 24.14 31.98 -30.76
C ALA A 130 23.85 31.13 -32.01
N MET A 131 23.72 31.75 -33.19
CA MET A 131 23.49 31.09 -34.48
C MET A 131 24.78 30.81 -35.27
N GLY A 132 25.94 31.30 -34.80
CA GLY A 132 27.24 31.10 -35.44
C GLY A 132 27.73 29.64 -35.41
N HIS A 133 28.87 29.39 -36.06
CA HIS A 133 29.55 28.09 -36.00
C HIS A 133 31.00 28.27 -35.51
N PRO A 134 31.35 27.77 -34.31
CA PRO A 134 30.51 27.08 -33.35
C PRO A 134 29.47 28.02 -32.67
N PRO A 135 28.29 27.50 -32.26
CA PRO A 135 27.26 28.33 -31.65
C PRO A 135 27.63 28.75 -30.22
N CYS A 136 27.65 30.06 -29.95
CA CYS A 136 27.95 30.62 -28.63
C CYS A 136 26.67 31.11 -27.94
N ARG A 137 26.04 30.23 -27.14
CA ARG A 137 24.74 30.52 -26.50
C ARG A 137 24.85 31.35 -25.22
N SER A 138 26.03 31.43 -24.61
CA SER A 138 26.27 32.16 -23.36
C SER A 138 25.93 33.65 -23.48
N HIS A 139 26.17 34.27 -24.64
CA HIS A 139 25.80 35.68 -24.86
C HIS A 139 24.30 35.90 -24.83
N MET A 140 23.52 34.96 -25.38
CA MET A 140 22.06 35.02 -25.33
C MET A 140 21.55 34.80 -23.91
N VAL A 141 22.10 33.82 -23.19
CA VAL A 141 21.79 33.59 -21.77
C VAL A 141 22.03 34.86 -20.93
N GLN A 142 23.21 35.46 -21.05
CA GLN A 142 23.56 36.69 -20.31
C GLN A 142 22.64 37.88 -20.67
N PHE A 143 22.25 38.00 -21.94
CA PHE A 143 21.28 39.02 -22.35
C PHE A 143 19.92 38.79 -21.68
N LEU A 144 19.39 37.56 -21.73
CA LEU A 144 18.09 37.20 -21.16
C LEU A 144 18.05 37.36 -19.64
N GLU A 145 19.15 37.07 -18.94
CA GLU A 145 19.27 37.29 -17.50
C GLU A 145 19.20 38.77 -17.11
N ARG A 146 19.73 39.66 -17.96
CA ARG A 146 19.85 41.10 -17.68
C ARG A 146 18.73 41.95 -18.28
N ALA A 147 17.97 41.42 -19.23
CA ALA A 147 16.92 42.15 -19.92
C ALA A 147 15.87 42.67 -18.91
N LEU A 148 15.59 43.97 -18.90
CA LEU A 148 14.59 44.58 -18.02
C LEU A 148 13.20 44.67 -18.66
N SER A 149 13.17 44.71 -19.99
CA SER A 149 11.97 44.69 -20.81
C SER A 149 12.31 44.12 -22.18
N LEU A 150 11.28 43.60 -22.87
CA LEU A 150 11.37 43.14 -24.24
C LEU A 150 10.14 43.66 -24.99
N ASN A 151 10.34 44.17 -26.20
CA ASN A 151 9.24 44.51 -27.09
C ASN A 151 8.75 43.26 -27.87
N GLN A 152 7.63 43.40 -28.59
CA GLN A 152 7.01 42.26 -29.26
C GLN A 152 7.93 41.62 -30.32
N ALA A 153 8.67 42.42 -31.10
CA ALA A 153 9.58 41.91 -32.13
C ALA A 153 10.73 41.10 -31.51
N GLU A 154 11.29 41.57 -30.40
CA GLU A 154 12.32 40.88 -29.62
C GLU A 154 11.81 39.53 -29.08
N ILE A 155 10.61 39.52 -28.50
CA ILE A 155 9.96 38.31 -27.98
C ILE A 155 9.76 37.28 -29.09
N CYS A 156 9.20 37.69 -30.23
CA CYS A 156 9.06 36.82 -31.40
C CYS A 156 10.40 36.25 -31.87
N GLY A 157 11.45 37.09 -31.93
CA GLY A 157 12.80 36.66 -32.31
C GLY A 157 13.38 35.62 -31.35
N ILE A 158 13.30 35.87 -30.04
CA ILE A 158 13.77 34.96 -28.99
C ILE A 158 13.00 33.63 -29.02
N TYR A 159 11.67 33.67 -29.14
CA TYR A 159 10.84 32.47 -29.20
C TYR A 159 11.12 31.66 -30.47
N ARG A 160 11.24 32.30 -31.64
CA ARG A 160 11.66 31.63 -32.88
C ARG A 160 13.01 30.96 -32.73
N TRP A 161 14.00 31.63 -32.13
CA TRP A 161 15.30 31.02 -31.83
C TRP A 161 15.16 29.82 -30.89
N THR A 162 14.35 29.93 -29.83
CA THR A 162 14.11 28.85 -28.87
C THR A 162 13.49 27.62 -29.53
N LEU A 163 12.61 27.79 -30.51
CA LEU A 163 12.02 26.67 -31.29
C LEU A 163 13.07 25.92 -32.12
N THR A 164 14.19 26.54 -32.46
CA THR A 164 15.31 25.85 -33.14
C THR A 164 16.15 24.99 -32.20
N LEU A 165 16.00 25.17 -30.88
CA LEU A 165 16.74 24.45 -29.86
C LEU A 165 16.00 23.17 -29.43
N HIS A 166 16.79 22.16 -29.09
CA HIS A 166 16.29 20.89 -28.57
C HIS A 166 16.69 20.72 -27.10
N PRO A 167 15.75 20.82 -26.13
CA PRO A 167 16.08 20.79 -24.71
C PRO A 167 16.76 19.50 -24.26
N ALA A 168 16.46 18.36 -24.91
CA ALA A 168 17.13 17.09 -24.62
C ALA A 168 18.40 16.84 -25.45
N GLY A 169 18.83 17.80 -26.28
CA GLY A 169 19.98 17.65 -27.19
C GLY A 169 21.34 17.79 -26.49
N SER A 170 21.44 18.70 -25.52
CA SER A 170 22.66 18.97 -24.74
C SER A 170 22.33 19.82 -23.52
N ALA A 171 23.17 19.78 -22.48
CA ALA A 171 23.02 20.62 -21.30
C ALA A 171 22.99 22.12 -21.64
N ASP A 172 23.87 22.57 -22.55
CA ASP A 172 23.93 23.97 -22.99
C ASP A 172 22.64 24.45 -23.67
N GLN A 173 21.99 23.58 -24.45
CA GLN A 173 20.71 23.91 -25.07
C GLN A 173 19.58 23.96 -24.04
N LEU A 174 19.58 23.01 -23.09
CA LEU A 174 18.61 23.01 -21.99
C LEU A 174 18.73 24.29 -21.17
N GLU A 175 19.95 24.71 -20.83
CA GLU A 175 20.19 25.92 -20.05
C GLU A 175 19.76 27.17 -20.81
N ALA A 176 20.13 27.29 -22.08
CA ALA A 176 19.67 28.38 -22.95
C ALA A 176 18.13 28.45 -23.01
N CYS A 177 17.44 27.32 -23.16
CA CYS A 177 15.99 27.24 -23.14
C CYS A 177 15.40 27.63 -21.78
N LYS A 178 15.98 27.17 -20.65
CA LYS A 178 15.55 27.54 -19.30
C LYS A 178 15.63 29.06 -19.08
N CYS A 179 16.71 29.70 -19.55
CA CYS A 179 16.86 31.15 -19.42
C CYS A 179 15.75 31.91 -20.17
N VAL A 180 15.24 31.38 -21.28
CA VAL A 180 14.09 31.97 -21.98
C VAL A 180 12.83 31.85 -21.14
N VAL A 181 12.55 30.68 -20.56
CA VAL A 181 11.39 30.46 -19.68
C VAL A 181 11.47 31.34 -18.42
N ALA A 182 12.65 31.42 -17.81
CA ALA A 182 12.91 32.29 -16.65
C ALA A 182 12.73 33.78 -17.02
N CYS A 183 13.24 34.22 -18.16
CA CYS A 183 13.05 35.59 -18.65
C CYS A 183 11.56 35.88 -18.88
N ALA A 184 10.81 34.93 -19.46
CA ALA A 184 9.37 35.08 -19.70
C ALA A 184 8.58 35.22 -18.39
N ALA A 185 8.90 34.40 -17.39
CA ALA A 185 8.31 34.46 -16.05
C ALA A 185 8.65 35.78 -15.34
N ARG A 186 9.94 36.13 -15.27
CA ARG A 186 10.46 37.31 -14.59
C ARG A 186 9.88 38.60 -15.15
N LEU A 187 9.79 38.71 -16.48
CA LEU A 187 9.22 39.87 -17.16
C LEU A 187 7.69 39.81 -17.32
N LYS A 188 7.03 38.74 -16.81
CA LYS A 188 5.58 38.50 -16.90
C LYS A 188 5.05 38.64 -18.33
N LEU A 189 5.73 38.02 -19.30
CA LEU A 189 5.42 38.19 -20.72
C LEU A 189 4.02 37.69 -21.11
N GLN A 190 3.37 36.85 -20.29
CA GLN A 190 1.96 36.51 -20.50
C GLN A 190 1.02 37.73 -20.43
N ALA A 191 1.38 38.78 -19.70
CA ALA A 191 0.57 40.00 -19.57
C ALA A 191 0.84 40.99 -20.71
N SER A 192 2.10 41.15 -21.13
CA SER A 192 2.50 42.11 -22.17
C SER A 192 2.45 41.55 -23.60
N ALA A 193 2.73 40.25 -23.76
CA ALA A 193 2.78 39.53 -25.03
C ALA A 193 2.05 38.18 -24.91
N GLY A 194 0.80 38.23 -24.43
CA GLY A 194 0.00 37.05 -24.14
C GLY A 194 -0.25 36.15 -25.36
N LYS A 195 -0.39 36.73 -26.56
CA LYS A 195 -0.63 35.97 -27.80
C LYS A 195 0.59 35.14 -28.19
N GLU A 196 1.78 35.75 -28.18
CA GLU A 196 3.04 35.09 -28.50
C GLU A 196 3.41 34.06 -27.44
N THR A 197 3.20 34.38 -26.17
CA THR A 197 3.50 33.48 -25.05
C THR A 197 2.57 32.27 -25.05
N ALA A 198 1.28 32.45 -25.37
CA ALA A 198 0.33 31.34 -25.50
C ALA A 198 0.77 30.32 -26.56
N LEU A 199 1.38 30.78 -27.66
CA LEU A 199 1.92 29.89 -28.69
C LEU A 199 3.13 29.06 -28.22
N MET A 200 3.82 29.49 -27.16
CA MET A 200 5.03 28.85 -26.64
C MET A 200 4.80 27.94 -25.43
N LEU A 201 3.58 27.88 -24.87
CA LEU A 201 3.31 27.12 -23.64
C LEU A 201 3.71 25.65 -23.74
N ASP A 202 3.36 24.96 -24.84
CA ASP A 202 3.76 23.57 -25.07
C ASP A 202 5.28 23.41 -25.11
N LYS A 203 5.99 24.39 -25.68
CA LYS A 203 7.46 24.36 -25.74
C LYS A 203 8.06 24.63 -24.37
N PHE A 204 7.50 25.55 -23.59
CA PHE A 204 7.90 25.81 -22.21
C PHE A 204 7.72 24.57 -21.34
N ASP A 205 6.60 23.86 -21.53
CA ASP A 205 6.30 22.61 -20.83
C ASP A 205 7.33 21.52 -21.16
N GLU A 206 7.69 21.36 -22.44
CA GLU A 206 8.75 20.45 -22.87
C GLU A 206 10.11 20.80 -22.21
N ILE A 207 10.48 22.09 -22.20
CA ILE A 207 11.73 22.57 -21.61
C ILE A 207 11.79 22.24 -20.12
N LEU A 208 10.73 22.57 -19.38
CA LEU A 208 10.66 22.35 -17.95
C LEU A 208 10.58 20.87 -17.60
N LEU A 209 9.90 20.04 -18.41
CA LEU A 209 9.94 18.59 -18.29
C LEU A 209 11.38 18.05 -18.43
N GLN A 210 12.13 18.49 -19.43
CA GLN A 210 13.53 18.06 -19.59
C GLN A 210 14.44 18.57 -18.46
N ALA A 211 14.17 19.76 -17.94
CA ALA A 211 14.84 20.28 -16.75
C ALA A 211 14.58 19.38 -15.53
N PHE A 212 13.33 19.02 -15.27
CA PHE A 212 12.96 18.10 -14.19
C PHE A 212 13.60 16.71 -14.38
N LEU A 213 13.54 16.13 -15.59
CA LEU A 213 14.14 14.82 -15.85
C LEU A 213 15.66 14.81 -15.63
N SER A 214 16.34 15.92 -15.93
CA SER A 214 17.77 16.08 -15.65
C SER A 214 18.05 16.22 -14.15
N TYR A 215 17.17 16.93 -13.44
CA TYR A 215 17.24 17.11 -11.99
C TYR A 215 16.94 15.82 -11.20
N ALA A 216 15.93 15.06 -11.62
CA ALA A 216 15.55 13.79 -11.01
C ALA A 216 16.64 12.71 -11.13
N LYS A 217 17.48 12.76 -12.18
CA LYS A 217 18.67 11.90 -12.29
C LYS A 217 19.68 12.13 -11.17
N ALA A 218 19.68 13.30 -10.54
CA ALA A 218 20.48 13.61 -9.36
C ALA A 218 19.84 13.14 -8.04
N GLY A 219 18.71 12.43 -8.09
CA GLY A 219 18.01 11.89 -6.91
C GLY A 219 17.10 12.88 -6.19
N LEU A 220 16.86 14.06 -6.77
CA LEU A 220 16.03 15.10 -6.16
C LEU A 220 14.56 14.95 -6.59
N GLY A 221 13.63 15.22 -5.67
CA GLY A 221 12.20 14.97 -5.87
C GLY A 221 11.42 16.12 -6.53
N PRO A 222 10.13 15.91 -6.86
CA PRO A 222 9.24 16.93 -7.41
C PRO A 222 9.12 18.20 -6.55
N VAL A 223 9.02 18.06 -5.22
CA VAL A 223 8.86 19.19 -4.28
C VAL A 223 10.08 20.12 -4.31
N ASP A 224 11.29 19.53 -4.28
CA ASP A 224 12.54 20.29 -4.31
C ASP A 224 12.70 21.01 -5.65
N TRP A 225 12.34 20.33 -6.75
CA TRP A 225 12.43 20.92 -8.08
C TRP A 225 11.49 22.12 -8.23
N LEU A 226 10.22 21.97 -7.81
CA LEU A 226 9.21 23.03 -7.86
C LEU A 226 9.60 24.23 -7.00
N SER A 227 10.20 23.99 -5.82
CA SER A 227 10.68 25.05 -4.93
C SER A 227 11.85 25.83 -5.54
N ASN A 228 12.73 25.17 -6.29
CA ASN A 228 13.88 25.81 -6.96
C ASN A 228 13.52 26.51 -8.28
N HIS A 229 12.30 26.34 -8.77
CA HIS A 229 11.83 26.88 -10.06
C HIS A 229 10.45 27.55 -9.90
N ASP A 230 10.19 28.14 -8.73
CA ASP A 230 8.90 28.68 -8.30
C ASP A 230 8.31 29.78 -9.19
N GLU A 231 9.18 30.54 -9.86
CA GLU A 231 8.78 31.54 -10.84
C GLU A 231 8.41 30.94 -12.20
N MET A 232 9.03 29.82 -12.59
CA MET A 232 8.92 29.27 -13.95
C MET A 232 7.76 28.31 -14.14
N TRP A 233 7.58 27.35 -13.23
CA TRP A 233 6.55 26.33 -13.38
C TRP A 233 5.11 26.88 -13.48
N PRO A 234 4.73 28.04 -12.87
CA PRO A 234 3.39 28.59 -13.00
C PRO A 234 3.03 29.04 -14.43
N LEU A 235 4.02 29.13 -15.34
CA LEU A 235 3.75 29.39 -16.75
C LEU A 235 3.04 28.21 -17.44
N VAL A 236 3.26 26.97 -16.96
CA VAL A 236 2.79 25.75 -17.64
C VAL A 236 1.91 24.87 -16.76
N LEU A 237 1.93 25.05 -15.44
CA LEU A 237 1.04 24.34 -14.53
C LEU A 237 0.02 25.30 -13.90
N PRO A 238 -1.22 24.83 -13.64
CA PRO A 238 -2.22 25.62 -12.93
C PRO A 238 -1.75 25.90 -11.50
N LYS A 239 -1.42 27.17 -11.20
CA LYS A 239 -0.79 27.60 -9.93
C LYS A 239 -1.61 27.22 -8.69
N ALA A 240 -2.91 27.49 -8.72
CA ALA A 240 -3.79 27.22 -7.57
C ALA A 240 -3.90 25.72 -7.27
N ALA A 241 -4.18 24.90 -8.29
CA ALA A 241 -4.25 23.45 -8.17
C ALA A 241 -2.91 22.86 -7.68
N THR A 242 -1.79 23.29 -8.29
CA THR A 242 -0.45 22.81 -7.90
C THR A 242 -0.13 23.15 -6.45
N GLN A 243 -0.44 24.38 -6.01
CA GLN A 243 -0.20 24.79 -4.63
C GLN A 243 -1.04 23.97 -3.64
N LYS A 244 -2.32 23.73 -3.93
CA LYS A 244 -3.20 22.91 -3.08
C LYS A 244 -2.68 21.47 -2.92
N VAL A 245 -2.11 20.88 -3.99
CA VAL A 245 -1.47 19.56 -3.94
C VAL A 245 -0.18 19.59 -3.12
N LEU A 246 0.62 20.65 -3.22
CA LEU A 246 1.85 20.82 -2.43
C LEU A 246 1.58 21.06 -0.94
N ASP A 247 0.48 21.72 -0.62
CA ASP A 247 0.03 22.01 0.75
C ASP A 247 -0.60 20.77 1.43
N LEU A 248 -0.77 19.66 0.70
CA LEU A 248 -1.25 18.40 1.27
C LEU A 248 -0.23 17.85 2.27
N GLY A 249 -0.61 17.86 3.56
CA GLY A 249 0.20 17.31 4.64
C GLY A 249 0.48 15.80 4.50
N PRO A 250 1.41 15.25 5.29
CA PRO A 250 1.78 13.83 5.24
C PRO A 250 0.58 12.89 5.42
N ASP A 251 -0.39 13.29 6.25
CA ASP A 251 -1.58 12.51 6.58
C ASP A 251 -2.79 12.79 5.66
N GLY A 252 -2.70 13.79 4.77
CA GLY A 252 -3.81 14.16 3.88
C GLY A 252 -4.11 13.07 2.84
N SER A 253 -5.34 12.95 2.32
CA SER A 253 -5.66 11.95 1.29
C SER A 253 -5.47 12.51 -0.11
N TRP A 254 -4.98 11.69 -1.06
CA TRP A 254 -4.93 12.11 -2.46
C TRP A 254 -6.32 12.31 -3.06
N LEU A 255 -7.34 11.67 -2.48
CA LEU A 255 -8.74 11.85 -2.88
C LEU A 255 -9.23 13.28 -2.63
N ASP A 256 -8.66 13.97 -1.63
CA ASP A 256 -9.06 15.34 -1.24
C ASP A 256 -8.60 16.40 -2.26
N VAL A 257 -7.62 16.04 -3.10
CA VAL A 257 -7.05 16.89 -4.16
C VAL A 257 -7.15 16.24 -5.55
N ALA A 258 -8.14 15.35 -5.72
CA ALA A 258 -8.27 14.55 -6.93
C ALA A 258 -8.57 15.38 -8.18
N GLU A 259 -9.38 16.43 -8.05
CA GLU A 259 -9.73 17.33 -9.17
C GLU A 259 -8.52 18.17 -9.60
N GLU A 260 -7.76 18.67 -8.63
CA GLU A 260 -6.53 19.41 -8.89
C GLU A 260 -5.46 18.53 -9.54
N LEU A 261 -5.30 17.29 -9.09
CA LEU A 261 -4.40 16.32 -9.72
C LEU A 261 -4.81 16.03 -11.18
N ALA A 262 -6.11 15.88 -11.45
CA ALA A 262 -6.61 15.70 -12.81
C ALA A 262 -6.30 16.94 -13.66
N GLU A 263 -6.57 18.15 -13.17
CA GLU A 263 -6.26 19.41 -13.85
C GLU A 263 -4.77 19.53 -14.18
N ILE A 264 -3.88 19.29 -13.21
CA ILE A 264 -2.42 19.38 -13.39
C ILE A 264 -1.92 18.34 -14.41
N THR A 265 -2.38 17.10 -14.31
CA THR A 265 -1.85 15.99 -15.13
C THR A 265 -2.42 15.95 -16.55
N THR A 266 -3.58 16.57 -16.79
CA THR A 266 -4.18 16.69 -18.12
C THR A 266 -3.72 17.94 -18.87
N SER A 267 -3.44 19.03 -18.16
CA SER A 267 -3.02 20.30 -18.76
C SER A 267 -1.55 20.34 -19.21
N SER A 268 -0.67 19.51 -18.62
CA SER A 268 0.78 19.60 -18.85
C SER A 268 1.48 18.24 -18.81
N ALA A 269 2.45 18.04 -19.70
CA ALA A 269 3.35 16.90 -19.70
C ALA A 269 4.33 16.93 -18.52
N LEU A 270 4.80 18.11 -18.09
CA LEU A 270 5.51 18.27 -16.83
C LEU A 270 4.63 17.86 -15.65
N GLY A 271 3.38 18.33 -15.60
CA GLY A 271 2.41 18.01 -14.56
C GLY A 271 2.16 16.50 -14.49
N LYS A 272 1.96 15.85 -15.63
CA LYS A 272 1.86 14.39 -15.74
C LYS A 272 3.10 13.66 -15.22
N GLN A 273 4.29 14.18 -15.48
CA GLN A 273 5.53 13.56 -15.01
C GLN A 273 5.74 13.75 -13.50
N LEU A 274 5.41 14.92 -12.96
CA LEU A 274 5.56 15.26 -11.53
C LEU A 274 4.49 14.57 -10.66
N PHE A 275 3.24 14.54 -11.11
CA PHE A 275 2.07 14.17 -10.31
C PHE A 275 1.30 12.94 -10.83
N GLY A 276 1.69 12.39 -11.98
CA GLY A 276 0.98 11.26 -12.59
C GLY A 276 0.95 9.99 -11.75
N PHE A 277 1.91 9.80 -10.83
CA PHE A 277 1.86 8.68 -9.87
C PHE A 277 0.75 8.89 -8.83
N ALA A 278 0.51 10.12 -8.37
CA ALA A 278 -0.53 10.45 -7.40
C ALA A 278 -1.91 10.34 -8.06
N ALA A 279 -2.05 10.84 -9.29
CA ALA A 279 -3.25 10.63 -10.11
C ALA A 279 -3.54 9.12 -10.28
N ARG A 280 -2.53 8.29 -10.61
CA ARG A 280 -2.69 6.82 -10.64
C ARG A 280 -3.23 6.24 -9.33
N GLN A 281 -2.76 6.72 -8.18
CA GLN A 281 -3.26 6.26 -6.88
C GLN A 281 -4.71 6.67 -6.65
N VAL A 282 -5.11 7.89 -7.00
CA VAL A 282 -6.51 8.35 -6.93
C VAL A 282 -7.42 7.48 -7.76
N VAL A 283 -7.06 7.23 -9.02
CA VAL A 283 -7.84 6.37 -9.92
C VAL A 283 -7.88 4.94 -9.39
N GLY A 284 -6.77 4.44 -8.83
CA GLY A 284 -6.70 3.15 -8.15
C GLY A 284 -7.69 3.04 -7.00
N LEU A 285 -7.72 4.01 -6.09
CA LEU A 285 -8.65 4.03 -4.94
C LEU A 285 -10.12 4.13 -5.38
N ARG A 286 -10.41 4.94 -6.40
CA ARG A 286 -11.76 5.04 -6.99
C ARG A 286 -12.18 3.70 -7.59
N LEU A 287 -11.27 3.03 -8.30
CA LEU A 287 -11.49 1.70 -8.84
C LEU A 287 -11.70 0.66 -7.73
N ASP A 288 -10.88 0.65 -6.68
CA ASP A 288 -11.00 -0.27 -5.55
C ASP A 288 -12.38 -0.14 -4.88
N LYS A 289 -12.84 1.10 -4.66
CA LYS A 289 -14.18 1.39 -4.12
C LYS A 289 -15.29 0.87 -5.05
N LEU A 290 -15.20 1.18 -6.35
CA LEU A 290 -16.16 0.73 -7.35
C LEU A 290 -16.24 -0.79 -7.42
N VAL A 291 -15.09 -1.45 -7.45
CA VAL A 291 -14.96 -2.92 -7.46
C VAL A 291 -15.61 -3.49 -6.21
N ALA A 292 -15.31 -2.95 -5.02
CA ALA A 292 -15.91 -3.41 -3.77
C ALA A 292 -17.43 -3.28 -3.77
N GLU A 293 -17.98 -2.13 -4.19
CA GLU A 293 -19.43 -1.89 -4.27
C GLU A 293 -20.12 -2.88 -5.22
N GLN A 294 -19.52 -3.14 -6.39
CA GLN A 294 -20.09 -4.06 -7.37
C GLN A 294 -19.98 -5.53 -6.93
N VAL A 295 -18.86 -5.91 -6.32
CA VAL A 295 -18.70 -7.23 -5.71
C VAL A 295 -19.72 -7.45 -4.58
N ASP A 296 -19.98 -6.45 -3.74
CA ASP A 296 -21.00 -6.53 -2.70
C ASP A 296 -22.41 -6.70 -3.27
N LYS A 297 -22.73 -5.99 -4.36
CA LYS A 297 -23.99 -6.19 -5.09
C LYS A 297 -24.14 -7.62 -5.60
N ALA A 298 -23.08 -8.25 -6.08
CA ALA A 298 -23.13 -9.66 -6.46
C ALA A 298 -23.35 -10.60 -5.25
N LEU A 299 -22.63 -10.37 -4.15
CA LEU A 299 -22.67 -11.22 -2.96
C LEU A 299 -23.99 -11.13 -2.16
N THR A 300 -24.71 -10.02 -2.28
CA THR A 300 -26.01 -9.81 -1.62
C THR A 300 -27.17 -10.52 -2.33
N ARG A 301 -26.96 -11.01 -3.56
CA ARG A 301 -27.95 -11.81 -4.28
C ARG A 301 -27.97 -13.24 -3.76
N ASN A 302 -29.16 -13.82 -3.61
CA ASN A 302 -29.34 -15.20 -3.19
C ASN A 302 -30.50 -15.84 -3.98
N PRO A 303 -30.25 -16.78 -4.91
CA PRO A 303 -28.95 -17.38 -5.23
C PRO A 303 -28.02 -16.44 -6.03
N ILE A 304 -26.70 -16.73 -5.98
CA ILE A 304 -25.69 -16.11 -6.85
C ILE A 304 -25.60 -16.98 -8.13
N THR A 305 -26.14 -16.48 -9.24
CA THR A 305 -26.16 -17.19 -10.55
C THR A 305 -25.19 -16.57 -11.57
N ALA A 306 -24.93 -17.30 -12.65
CA ALA A 306 -24.08 -16.81 -13.75
C ALA A 306 -24.63 -15.53 -14.40
N GLU A 307 -25.96 -15.40 -14.50
CA GLU A 307 -26.63 -14.22 -15.06
C GLU A 307 -26.40 -12.98 -14.18
N VAL A 308 -26.54 -13.14 -12.85
CA VAL A 308 -26.26 -12.07 -11.88
C VAL A 308 -24.81 -11.60 -11.99
N VAL A 309 -23.87 -12.54 -12.07
CA VAL A 309 -22.43 -12.24 -12.22
C VAL A 309 -22.15 -11.50 -13.53
N ALA A 310 -22.80 -11.89 -14.63
CA ALA A 310 -22.66 -11.23 -15.93
C ALA A 310 -23.25 -9.81 -15.91
N GLU A 311 -24.42 -9.61 -15.29
CA GLU A 311 -25.05 -8.30 -15.10
C GLU A 311 -24.13 -7.35 -14.34
N VAL A 312 -23.67 -7.75 -13.15
CA VAL A 312 -22.79 -6.95 -12.30
C VAL A 312 -21.48 -6.62 -13.03
N ARG A 313 -20.91 -7.58 -13.77
CA ARG A 313 -19.71 -7.35 -14.56
C ARG A 313 -19.92 -6.32 -15.66
N ASN A 314 -21.01 -6.42 -16.41
CA ASN A 314 -21.32 -5.46 -17.47
C ASN A 314 -21.53 -4.04 -16.90
N THR A 315 -22.28 -3.93 -15.80
CA THR A 315 -22.45 -2.65 -15.10
C THR A 315 -21.12 -2.09 -14.60
N ALA A 316 -20.27 -2.93 -14.01
CA ALA A 316 -18.95 -2.51 -13.54
C ALA A 316 -18.06 -2.03 -14.68
N MET A 317 -18.05 -2.71 -15.84
CA MET A 317 -17.23 -2.31 -16.99
C MET A 317 -17.68 -0.96 -17.56
N ILE A 318 -18.99 -0.72 -17.69
CA ILE A 318 -19.53 0.59 -18.10
C ILE A 318 -19.07 1.69 -17.13
N GLN A 319 -19.11 1.42 -15.83
CA GLN A 319 -18.67 2.39 -14.82
C GLN A 319 -17.15 2.60 -14.84
N VAL A 320 -16.35 1.56 -15.07
CA VAL A 320 -14.90 1.66 -15.25
C VAL A 320 -14.56 2.49 -16.48
N GLU A 321 -15.26 2.30 -17.60
CA GLU A 321 -15.09 3.10 -18.82
C GLU A 321 -15.48 4.57 -18.61
N SER A 322 -16.45 4.83 -17.71
CA SER A 322 -16.83 6.20 -17.34
C SER A 322 -15.79 6.92 -16.46
N LEU A 323 -14.83 6.20 -15.88
CA LEU A 323 -13.68 6.81 -15.22
C LEU A 323 -12.76 7.32 -16.32
N ALA A 324 -12.84 8.63 -16.63
CA ALA A 324 -12.09 9.31 -17.70
C ALA A 324 -10.56 9.05 -17.71
N GLU A 325 -10.02 8.53 -16.61
CA GLU A 325 -8.59 8.27 -16.40
C GLU A 325 -8.27 6.77 -16.24
N ALA A 326 -9.19 5.85 -16.57
CA ALA A 326 -8.94 4.41 -16.42
C ALA A 326 -7.70 3.92 -17.21
N ASP A 327 -7.38 4.57 -18.33
CA ASP A 327 -6.19 4.30 -19.14
C ASP A 327 -4.87 4.55 -18.38
N VAL A 328 -4.90 5.41 -17.37
CA VAL A 328 -3.75 5.71 -16.50
C VAL A 328 -3.37 4.49 -15.65
N LEU A 329 -4.30 3.54 -15.45
CA LEU A 329 -4.05 2.26 -14.78
C LEU A 329 -3.54 1.15 -15.72
N SER A 330 -3.28 1.45 -16.99
CA SER A 330 -2.68 0.50 -17.92
C SER A 330 -1.28 0.10 -17.48
N GLY A 331 -0.96 -1.18 -17.67
CA GLY A 331 0.34 -1.74 -17.30
C GLY A 331 0.30 -2.55 -16.01
N ARG A 332 1.41 -3.24 -15.73
CA ARG A 332 1.51 -4.20 -14.62
C ARG A 332 1.53 -3.45 -13.29
N ARG A 333 0.51 -3.66 -12.45
CA ARG A 333 0.43 -3.13 -11.09
C ARG A 333 0.06 -4.22 -10.10
N THR A 334 0.39 -4.01 -8.82
CA THR A 334 -0.05 -4.88 -7.72
C THR A 334 -1.30 -4.28 -7.10
N VAL A 335 -2.32 -5.11 -6.89
CA VAL A 335 -3.59 -4.74 -6.24
C VAL A 335 -3.83 -5.65 -5.05
N ASN A 336 -4.49 -5.11 -4.02
CA ASN A 336 -4.92 -5.89 -2.86
C ASN A 336 -6.36 -6.34 -3.09
N ILE A 337 -6.59 -7.63 -2.97
CA ILE A 337 -7.89 -8.26 -3.19
C ILE A 337 -8.35 -8.89 -1.88
N SER A 338 -9.59 -8.64 -1.50
CA SER A 338 -10.17 -9.27 -0.32
C SER A 338 -10.69 -10.66 -0.63
N TYR A 339 -10.12 -11.67 0.01
CA TYR A 339 -10.57 -13.06 0.01
C TYR A 339 -11.06 -13.42 1.41
N ARG A 340 -12.39 -13.48 1.63
CA ARG A 340 -13.01 -13.72 2.95
C ARG A 340 -12.45 -12.80 4.07
N GLY A 341 -12.14 -11.55 3.74
CA GLY A 341 -11.54 -10.58 4.67
C GLY A 341 -10.02 -10.67 4.81
N CYS A 342 -9.38 -11.68 4.23
CA CYS A 342 -7.93 -11.75 4.09
C CYS A 342 -7.49 -10.93 2.86
N ALA A 343 -6.57 -9.98 3.04
CA ALA A 343 -5.99 -9.25 1.92
C ALA A 343 -4.91 -10.11 1.23
N ILE A 344 -5.13 -10.45 -0.03
CA ILE A 344 -4.16 -11.13 -0.89
C ILE A 344 -3.67 -10.19 -1.99
N THR A 345 -2.42 -10.35 -2.42
CA THR A 345 -1.85 -9.51 -3.49
C THR A 345 -1.99 -10.19 -4.85
N ALA A 346 -2.47 -9.44 -5.84
CA ALA A 346 -2.55 -9.88 -7.23
C ALA A 346 -1.87 -8.87 -8.15
N LYS A 347 -1.29 -9.33 -9.26
CA LYS A 347 -0.78 -8.44 -10.30
C LYS A 347 -1.77 -8.36 -11.45
N THR A 348 -2.15 -7.15 -11.83
CA THR A 348 -3.12 -6.85 -12.88
C THR A 348 -2.48 -5.95 -13.93
N THR A 349 -3.01 -5.98 -15.14
CA THR A 349 -2.54 -5.19 -16.28
C THR A 349 -3.54 -4.12 -16.73
N CYS A 350 -4.80 -4.25 -16.31
CA CYS A 350 -5.89 -3.33 -16.63
C CYS A 350 -6.94 -3.33 -15.50
N ALA A 351 -7.91 -2.42 -15.58
CA ALA A 351 -9.00 -2.32 -14.59
C ALA A 351 -9.95 -3.54 -14.64
N ALA A 352 -10.24 -4.04 -15.84
CA ALA A 352 -11.09 -5.23 -16.02
C ALA A 352 -10.52 -6.48 -15.34
N GLU A 353 -9.21 -6.73 -15.48
CA GLU A 353 -8.55 -7.86 -14.81
C GLU A 353 -8.58 -7.71 -13.28
N HIS A 354 -8.47 -6.49 -12.76
CA HIS A 354 -8.61 -6.23 -11.33
C HIS A 354 -10.02 -6.56 -10.83
N PHE A 355 -11.05 -6.05 -11.49
CA PHE A 355 -12.43 -6.37 -11.17
C PHE A 355 -12.69 -7.88 -11.23
N ASP A 356 -12.24 -8.55 -12.29
CA ASP A 356 -12.39 -9.99 -12.46
C ASP A 356 -11.77 -10.78 -11.30
N PHE A 357 -10.53 -10.46 -10.90
CA PHE A 357 -9.93 -11.15 -9.75
C PHE A 357 -10.67 -10.90 -8.44
N ALA A 358 -11.13 -9.66 -8.20
CA ALA A 358 -11.86 -9.34 -6.98
C ALA A 358 -13.20 -10.07 -6.90
N LEU A 359 -13.94 -10.09 -8.01
CA LEU A 359 -15.20 -10.83 -8.13
C LEU A 359 -14.99 -12.32 -7.95
N GLN A 360 -13.95 -12.89 -8.57
CA GLN A 360 -13.64 -14.31 -8.44
C GLN A 360 -13.17 -14.69 -7.03
N ALA A 361 -12.44 -13.81 -6.34
CA ALA A 361 -12.05 -14.03 -4.95
C ALA A 361 -13.27 -14.04 -4.03
N ALA A 362 -14.20 -13.12 -4.24
CA ALA A 362 -15.46 -13.07 -3.52
C ALA A 362 -16.35 -14.31 -3.77
N LEU A 363 -16.51 -14.73 -5.02
CA LEU A 363 -17.28 -15.92 -5.39
C LEU A 363 -16.68 -17.21 -4.79
N ARG A 364 -15.34 -17.35 -4.83
CA ARG A 364 -14.66 -18.47 -4.18
C ARG A 364 -14.84 -18.43 -2.67
N GLY A 365 -14.73 -17.26 -2.06
CA GLY A 365 -14.97 -17.10 -0.63
C GLY A 365 -16.38 -17.52 -0.24
N ALA A 366 -17.40 -17.12 -1.01
CA ALA A 366 -18.78 -17.54 -0.82
C ALA A 366 -18.95 -19.07 -0.98
N ALA A 367 -18.35 -19.64 -2.02
CA ALA A 367 -18.40 -21.08 -2.27
C ALA A 367 -17.68 -21.90 -1.18
N ALA A 368 -16.56 -21.40 -0.63
CA ALA A 368 -15.84 -22.03 0.47
C ALA A 368 -16.69 -22.04 1.75
N VAL A 369 -17.31 -20.90 2.10
CA VAL A 369 -18.23 -20.78 3.24
C VAL A 369 -19.44 -21.70 3.10
N ALA A 370 -19.94 -21.88 1.88
CA ALA A 370 -21.03 -22.81 1.59
C ALA A 370 -20.60 -24.30 1.58
N GLY A 371 -19.31 -24.60 1.73
CA GLY A 371 -18.78 -25.97 1.65
C GLY A 371 -18.77 -26.57 0.23
N ASN A 372 -18.91 -25.73 -0.80
CA ASN A 372 -19.00 -26.16 -2.19
C ASN A 372 -17.63 -26.48 -2.83
N ILE A 373 -16.56 -25.89 -2.27
CA ILE A 373 -15.17 -26.13 -2.66
C ILE A 373 -14.33 -26.54 -1.44
N PRO A 374 -13.25 -27.32 -1.63
CA PRO A 374 -12.35 -27.67 -0.54
C PRO A 374 -11.76 -26.43 0.14
N SER A 375 -11.70 -26.47 1.48
CA SER A 375 -11.01 -25.46 2.28
C SER A 375 -9.50 -25.57 2.06
N LEU A 376 -8.83 -24.43 1.90
CA LEU A 376 -7.38 -24.37 1.90
C LEU A 376 -6.84 -24.56 3.33
N PRO A 377 -5.57 -24.94 3.51
CA PRO A 377 -4.99 -25.07 4.83
C PRO A 377 -5.06 -23.75 5.59
N ALA A 378 -5.44 -23.81 6.87
CA ALA A 378 -5.59 -22.65 7.74
C ALA A 378 -6.58 -21.57 7.24
N GLU A 379 -7.43 -21.86 6.25
CA GLU A 379 -8.30 -20.87 5.63
C GLU A 379 -9.21 -20.18 6.64
N ASP A 380 -9.81 -20.95 7.55
CA ASP A 380 -10.71 -20.42 8.58
C ASP A 380 -9.96 -19.69 9.70
N GLN A 381 -8.68 -19.99 9.93
CA GLN A 381 -7.86 -19.29 10.91
C GLN A 381 -7.37 -17.94 10.37
N LEU A 382 -7.08 -17.85 9.07
CA LEU A 382 -6.64 -16.63 8.38
C LEU A 382 -7.79 -15.70 8.01
N CYS A 383 -8.93 -16.25 7.64
CA CYS A 383 -10.09 -15.50 7.18
C CYS A 383 -11.04 -15.20 8.33
N THR A 384 -10.70 -14.24 9.18
CA THR A 384 -11.51 -13.87 10.36
C THR A 384 -12.43 -12.68 10.13
N GLY A 385 -12.46 -12.14 8.91
CA GLY A 385 -13.40 -11.08 8.57
C GLY A 385 -14.84 -11.59 8.61
N ILE A 386 -15.79 -10.70 8.95
CA ILE A 386 -17.21 -10.97 8.74
C ILE A 386 -17.38 -11.31 7.26
N THR A 387 -17.66 -12.58 6.98
CA THR A 387 -18.07 -12.98 5.64
C THR A 387 -19.37 -12.25 5.35
N ARG A 388 -19.32 -11.30 4.41
CA ARG A 388 -20.50 -10.55 3.91
C ARG A 388 -21.56 -11.47 3.31
N VAL A 389 -21.22 -12.75 3.12
CA VAL A 389 -22.08 -13.81 2.63
C VAL A 389 -22.91 -14.34 3.80
N ALA A 390 -24.23 -14.18 3.70
CA ALA A 390 -25.16 -14.75 4.67
C ALA A 390 -25.00 -16.27 4.74
N LYS A 391 -25.12 -16.83 5.95
CA LYS A 391 -25.12 -18.29 6.13
C LYS A 391 -26.28 -18.88 5.31
N GLY A 392 -25.98 -19.79 4.38
CA GLY A 392 -26.98 -20.40 3.49
C GLY A 392 -27.11 -19.75 2.10
N THR A 393 -26.25 -18.79 1.73
CA THR A 393 -26.17 -18.30 0.35
C THR A 393 -25.87 -19.44 -0.62
N LYS A 394 -26.70 -19.61 -1.64
CA LYS A 394 -26.51 -20.62 -2.69
C LYS A 394 -25.71 -20.01 -3.84
N VAL A 395 -24.56 -20.60 -4.15
CA VAL A 395 -23.75 -20.24 -5.33
C VAL A 395 -24.00 -21.28 -6.42
N GLU A 396 -24.25 -20.86 -7.66
CA GLU A 396 -24.42 -21.78 -8.79
C GLU A 396 -23.12 -22.55 -9.08
N ALA A 397 -23.22 -23.88 -9.27
CA ALA A 397 -22.06 -24.77 -9.46
C ALA A 397 -21.12 -24.38 -10.60
N LYS A 398 -21.65 -23.80 -11.67
CA LYS A 398 -20.87 -23.37 -12.84
C LYS A 398 -19.85 -22.27 -12.49
N LEU A 399 -20.13 -21.46 -11.47
CA LEU A 399 -19.27 -20.34 -11.06
C LEU A 399 -17.98 -20.79 -10.36
N PHE A 400 -17.95 -21.99 -9.79
CA PHE A 400 -16.81 -22.49 -9.01
C PHE A 400 -16.33 -23.89 -9.43
N LYS A 401 -16.85 -24.46 -10.54
CA LYS A 401 -16.42 -25.78 -11.03
C LYS A 401 -14.90 -25.88 -11.19
N HIS A 402 -14.31 -24.93 -11.90
CA HIS A 402 -12.86 -24.88 -12.14
C HIS A 402 -12.06 -24.62 -10.85
N ALA A 403 -12.60 -23.80 -9.94
CA ALA A 403 -12.01 -23.54 -8.63
C ALA A 403 -11.92 -24.80 -7.78
N LYS A 404 -12.95 -25.66 -7.83
CA LYS A 404 -12.98 -26.93 -7.12
C LYS A 404 -11.84 -27.85 -7.59
N GLU A 405 -11.70 -28.01 -8.90
CA GLU A 405 -10.69 -28.86 -9.52
C GLU A 405 -9.27 -28.34 -9.25
N SER A 406 -9.05 -27.03 -9.42
CA SER A 406 -7.73 -26.41 -9.21
C SER A 406 -7.30 -26.45 -7.73
N ARG A 407 -8.22 -26.24 -6.79
CA ARG A 407 -7.94 -26.40 -5.34
C ARG A 407 -7.62 -27.83 -4.97
N SER A 408 -8.38 -28.80 -5.47
CA SER A 408 -8.09 -30.22 -5.21
C SER A 408 -6.68 -30.59 -5.69
N MET A 409 -6.27 -30.10 -6.86
CA MET A 409 -4.91 -30.29 -7.35
C MET A 409 -3.85 -29.58 -6.50
N ALA A 410 -4.07 -28.33 -6.12
CA ALA A 410 -3.15 -27.59 -5.25
C ALA A 410 -2.96 -28.29 -3.89
N LEU A 411 -4.05 -28.77 -3.28
CA LEU A 411 -4.01 -29.55 -2.05
C LEU A 411 -3.28 -30.88 -2.22
N ALA A 412 -3.45 -31.56 -3.36
CA ALA A 412 -2.72 -32.79 -3.66
C ALA A 412 -1.21 -32.54 -3.77
N LEU A 413 -0.79 -31.44 -4.40
CA LEU A 413 0.61 -31.04 -4.49
C LEU A 413 1.24 -30.76 -3.11
N ILE A 414 0.50 -30.10 -2.21
CA ILE A 414 0.97 -29.82 -0.85
C ILE A 414 1.06 -31.12 -0.02
N LYS A 415 0.09 -32.03 -0.17
CA LYS A 415 0.02 -33.29 0.60
C LYS A 415 1.02 -34.35 0.15
N ALA A 416 1.28 -34.47 -1.15
CA ALA A 416 2.11 -35.54 -1.71
C ALA A 416 3.56 -35.52 -1.19
N GLU A 417 4.02 -34.40 -0.64
CA GLU A 417 5.41 -34.19 -0.26
C GLU A 417 5.61 -33.87 1.23
N ASP A 418 4.57 -34.06 2.04
CA ASP A 418 4.61 -33.80 3.48
C ASP A 418 5.14 -32.39 3.81
N CYS A 419 4.65 -31.35 3.11
CA CYS A 419 5.04 -29.97 3.37
C CYS A 419 4.86 -29.63 4.87
N LYS A 420 5.93 -29.15 5.51
CA LYS A 420 5.99 -28.88 6.97
C LYS A 420 6.16 -27.40 7.32
N ASN A 421 6.35 -26.54 6.32
CA ASN A 421 6.54 -25.11 6.50
C ASN A 421 6.21 -24.34 5.21
N GLY A 422 6.14 -23.02 5.31
CA GLY A 422 5.82 -22.10 4.22
C GLY A 422 6.84 -22.15 3.08
N GLU A 423 8.12 -22.39 3.36
CA GLU A 423 9.17 -22.52 2.35
C GLU A 423 8.96 -23.76 1.47
N SER A 424 8.56 -24.89 2.06
CA SER A 424 8.21 -26.11 1.30
C SER A 424 6.97 -25.90 0.43
N VAL A 425 5.98 -25.14 0.91
CA VAL A 425 4.81 -24.72 0.11
C VAL A 425 5.24 -23.82 -1.04
N GLN A 426 6.14 -22.85 -0.79
CA GLN A 426 6.68 -21.93 -1.80
C GLN A 426 7.54 -22.61 -2.85
N ALA A 427 8.32 -23.62 -2.47
CA ALA A 427 9.13 -24.39 -3.40
C ALA A 427 8.29 -25.25 -4.36
N ARG A 428 7.04 -25.58 -4.00
CA ARG A 428 6.18 -26.52 -4.74
C ARG A 428 5.07 -25.87 -5.52
N LEU A 429 4.60 -24.73 -5.05
CA LEU A 429 3.59 -23.98 -5.76
C LEU A 429 4.24 -23.00 -6.73
N PRO A 430 3.70 -22.89 -7.95
CA PRO A 430 4.30 -22.08 -8.99
C PRO A 430 3.97 -20.61 -8.77
N PHE A 431 4.68 -19.98 -7.84
CA PHE A 431 4.54 -18.55 -7.57
C PHE A 431 5.04 -17.71 -8.75
N ARG A 432 4.40 -16.56 -8.99
CA ARG A 432 4.45 -15.81 -10.27
C ARG A 432 5.82 -15.21 -10.63
N GLU A 433 6.79 -15.27 -9.73
CA GLU A 433 8.17 -14.82 -9.93
C GLU A 433 9.11 -16.02 -9.85
N MET A 434 9.01 -16.91 -10.83
CA MET A 434 10.05 -17.91 -11.02
C MET A 434 11.36 -17.21 -11.35
N ARG A 435 12.37 -17.42 -10.50
CA ARG A 435 13.76 -17.13 -10.85
C ARG A 435 14.12 -18.04 -12.01
N LEU A 436 14.81 -17.50 -13.02
CA LEU A 436 15.38 -18.28 -14.13
C LEU A 436 16.19 -19.45 -13.54
N GLY A 437 15.79 -20.69 -13.82
CA GLY A 437 16.51 -21.91 -13.42
C GLY A 437 15.79 -22.87 -12.45
N GLN A 438 14.48 -22.74 -12.21
CA GLN A 438 13.72 -23.76 -11.46
C GLN A 438 13.26 -24.95 -12.32
N SER A 439 12.98 -26.07 -11.65
CA SER A 439 12.67 -27.40 -12.20
C SER A 439 11.50 -27.40 -13.19
N GLU A 440 11.66 -28.09 -14.32
CA GLU A 440 10.62 -28.31 -15.36
C GLU A 440 9.29 -28.83 -14.77
N VAL A 441 9.35 -29.56 -13.66
CA VAL A 441 8.18 -30.09 -12.95
C VAL A 441 7.26 -28.98 -12.41
N LEU A 442 7.82 -27.87 -11.94
CA LEU A 442 7.03 -26.74 -11.39
C LEU A 442 6.32 -25.97 -12.50
N GLU A 443 6.99 -25.76 -13.63
CA GLU A 443 6.35 -25.14 -14.81
C GLU A 443 5.25 -26.05 -15.39
N ALA A 444 5.43 -27.37 -15.39
CA ALA A 444 4.38 -28.31 -15.80
C ALA A 444 3.16 -28.25 -14.86
N SER A 445 3.37 -28.26 -13.55
CA SER A 445 2.31 -28.09 -12.55
C SER A 445 1.61 -26.74 -12.67
N ARG A 446 2.35 -25.67 -12.96
CA ARG A 446 1.80 -24.33 -13.24
C ARG A 446 0.92 -24.31 -14.47
N ALA A 447 1.45 -24.78 -15.60
CA ALA A 447 0.72 -24.81 -16.85
C ALA A 447 -0.58 -25.60 -16.69
N ARG A 448 -0.52 -26.72 -15.96
CA ARG A 448 -1.69 -27.54 -15.64
C ARG A 448 -2.70 -26.80 -14.75
N LEU A 449 -2.29 -26.19 -13.64
CA LEU A 449 -3.20 -25.40 -12.79
C LEU A 449 -3.85 -24.24 -13.56
N LEU A 450 -3.08 -23.53 -14.39
CA LEU A 450 -3.60 -22.43 -15.21
C LEU A 450 -4.54 -22.91 -16.32
N SER A 451 -4.31 -24.11 -16.86
CA SER A 451 -5.20 -24.72 -17.85
C SER A 451 -6.56 -25.13 -17.26
N LEU A 452 -6.57 -25.54 -15.99
CA LEU A 452 -7.81 -25.85 -15.27
C LEU A 452 -8.58 -24.57 -14.93
N ASP A 453 -7.86 -23.53 -14.50
CA ASP A 453 -8.47 -22.36 -13.91
C ASP A 453 -7.57 -21.12 -14.03
N LYS A 454 -7.96 -20.19 -14.88
CA LYS A 454 -7.25 -18.92 -15.07
C LYS A 454 -7.14 -18.08 -13.79
N HIS A 455 -8.02 -18.29 -12.81
CA HIS A 455 -8.03 -17.56 -11.54
C HIS A 455 -7.44 -18.37 -10.37
N VAL A 456 -6.77 -19.51 -10.63
CA VAL A 456 -6.06 -20.29 -9.60
C VAL A 456 -5.03 -19.45 -8.85
N TRP A 457 -4.56 -18.35 -9.45
CA TRP A 457 -3.71 -17.36 -8.80
C TRP A 457 -4.27 -16.79 -7.50
N ILE A 458 -5.59 -16.76 -7.31
CA ILE A 458 -6.22 -16.32 -6.05
C ILE A 458 -5.85 -17.29 -4.92
N ASP A 459 -6.01 -18.59 -5.17
CA ASP A 459 -5.70 -19.63 -4.19
C ASP A 459 -4.19 -19.73 -3.96
N LEU A 460 -3.39 -19.59 -5.01
CA LEU A 460 -1.94 -19.50 -4.87
C LEU A 460 -1.56 -18.27 -4.03
N ALA A 461 -2.06 -17.08 -4.35
CA ALA A 461 -1.77 -15.85 -3.58
C ALA A 461 -2.17 -15.98 -2.11
N PHE A 462 -3.29 -16.65 -1.80
CA PHE A 462 -3.66 -16.99 -0.44
C PHE A 462 -2.61 -17.87 0.25
N LEU A 463 -2.16 -18.95 -0.41
CA LEU A 463 -1.12 -19.85 0.12
C LEU A 463 0.23 -19.17 0.28
N ALA A 464 0.59 -18.25 -0.63
CA ALA A 464 1.78 -17.39 -0.47
C ALA A 464 1.64 -16.48 0.76
N ASN A 465 0.47 -15.89 0.97
CA ASN A 465 0.21 -15.03 2.12
C ASN A 465 0.29 -15.82 3.44
N LEU A 466 -0.25 -17.05 3.47
CA LEU A 466 -0.10 -17.99 4.57
C LEU A 466 1.37 -18.34 4.84
N ALA A 467 2.14 -18.67 3.80
CA ALA A 467 3.56 -18.99 3.92
C ALA A 467 4.44 -17.77 4.29
N GLY A 468 3.94 -16.55 4.09
CA GLY A 468 4.65 -15.29 4.28
C GLY A 468 4.16 -14.48 5.47
N GLU A 469 4.06 -13.16 5.26
CA GLU A 469 3.77 -12.20 6.31
C GLU A 469 2.37 -12.34 6.92
N GLY A 470 1.36 -12.62 6.08
CA GLY A 470 -0.01 -12.74 6.54
C GLY A 470 -0.20 -13.88 7.54
N GLY A 471 0.39 -15.05 7.26
CA GLY A 471 0.38 -16.18 8.18
C GLY A 471 1.19 -15.91 9.44
N ARG A 472 2.38 -15.30 9.34
CA ARG A 472 3.21 -14.92 10.49
C ARG A 472 2.42 -14.02 11.46
N LYS A 473 1.88 -12.92 10.95
CA LYS A 473 1.12 -11.96 11.76
C LYS A 473 -0.08 -12.63 12.41
N ARG A 474 -0.85 -13.41 11.63
CA ARG A 474 -2.04 -14.08 12.16
C ARG A 474 -1.69 -15.13 13.23
N LEU A 475 -0.60 -15.86 13.06
CA LEU A 475 -0.13 -16.84 14.03
C LEU A 475 0.27 -16.17 15.34
N GLN A 476 0.97 -15.03 15.26
CA GLN A 476 1.32 -14.22 16.43
C GLN A 476 0.08 -13.64 17.12
N ASP A 477 -0.87 -13.09 16.37
CA ASP A 477 -2.14 -12.57 16.90
C ASP A 477 -2.91 -13.67 17.65
N ILE A 478 -3.07 -14.85 17.03
CA ILE A 478 -3.73 -15.99 17.68
C ILE A 478 -2.97 -16.43 18.92
N TYR A 479 -1.63 -16.45 18.90
CA TYR A 479 -0.84 -16.79 20.06
C TYR A 479 -1.10 -15.82 21.23
N MET A 480 -1.04 -14.52 20.96
CA MET A 480 -1.32 -13.49 21.98
C MET A 480 -2.75 -13.59 22.51
N ASP A 481 -3.73 -13.80 21.63
CA ASP A 481 -5.14 -13.86 22.03
C ASP A 481 -5.48 -15.15 22.78
N THR A 482 -4.86 -16.28 22.42
CA THR A 482 -5.26 -17.61 22.91
C THR A 482 -4.34 -18.16 23.99
N CYS A 483 -3.03 -17.93 23.90
CA CYS A 483 -2.00 -18.58 24.71
C CYS A 483 -1.38 -17.65 25.77
N VAL A 484 -1.64 -16.35 25.71
CA VAL A 484 -1.02 -15.37 26.61
C VAL A 484 -2.05 -14.76 27.55
N PRO A 485 -1.79 -14.69 28.87
CA PRO A 485 -2.68 -14.01 29.81
C PRO A 485 -2.75 -12.52 29.49
N SER A 486 -3.90 -11.93 29.73
CA SER A 486 -4.10 -10.49 29.59
C SER A 486 -4.91 -9.94 30.75
N GLN A 487 -5.01 -8.61 30.85
CA GLN A 487 -5.84 -7.97 31.87
C GLN A 487 -7.31 -8.42 31.80
N THR A 488 -7.78 -8.74 30.60
CA THR A 488 -9.16 -9.17 30.32
C THR A 488 -9.31 -10.69 30.26
N LYS A 489 -8.21 -11.44 30.22
CA LYS A 489 -8.19 -12.88 30.06
C LYS A 489 -7.28 -13.55 31.10
N LEU A 490 -7.90 -13.99 32.19
CA LEU A 490 -7.24 -14.87 33.16
C LEU A 490 -7.12 -16.27 32.56
N MET A 491 -5.92 -16.85 32.64
CA MET A 491 -5.67 -18.24 32.28
C MET A 491 -4.62 -18.83 33.21
N SER A 492 -4.73 -20.11 33.53
CA SER A 492 -3.65 -20.83 34.22
C SER A 492 -2.50 -21.12 33.25
N LEU A 493 -1.32 -21.37 33.82
CA LEU A 493 -0.13 -21.72 33.06
C LEU A 493 -0.33 -23.02 32.26
N GLN A 494 -0.94 -24.04 32.88
CA GLN A 494 -1.25 -25.31 32.21
C GLN A 494 -2.21 -25.12 31.02
N ARG A 495 -3.19 -24.22 31.15
CA ARG A 495 -4.08 -23.88 30.04
C ARG A 495 -3.34 -23.14 28.92
N ALA A 496 -2.39 -22.25 29.26
CA ALA A 496 -1.56 -21.55 28.28
C ALA A 496 -0.72 -22.53 27.45
N ILE A 497 -0.07 -23.51 28.10
CA ILE A 497 0.66 -24.60 27.43
C ILE A 497 -0.27 -25.36 26.49
N GLN A 498 -1.41 -25.84 27.00
CA GLN A 498 -2.36 -26.60 26.19
C GLN A 498 -2.85 -25.82 24.97
N CYS A 499 -3.11 -24.52 25.11
CA CYS A 499 -3.46 -23.65 23.99
C CYS A 499 -2.31 -23.53 22.99
N SER A 500 -1.07 -23.37 23.46
CA SER A 500 0.12 -23.28 22.63
C SER A 500 0.40 -24.58 21.88
N THR A 501 0.31 -25.74 22.54
CA THR A 501 0.46 -27.06 21.91
C THR A 501 -0.59 -27.27 20.82
N LYS A 502 -1.86 -26.97 21.11
CA LYS A 502 -2.94 -27.04 20.11
C LYS A 502 -2.71 -26.11 18.91
N LEU A 503 -2.12 -24.94 19.13
CA LEU A 503 -1.78 -24.02 18.05
C LEU A 503 -0.65 -24.57 17.18
N MET A 504 0.36 -25.20 17.78
CA MET A 504 1.47 -25.85 17.08
C MET A 504 1.03 -27.10 16.28
N GLU A 505 -0.08 -27.73 16.66
CA GLU A 505 -0.71 -28.82 15.91
C GLU A 505 -1.58 -28.33 14.74
N SER A 506 -1.85 -27.02 14.65
CA SER A 506 -2.76 -26.46 13.65
C SER A 506 -2.12 -26.30 12.27
N ASP A 507 -2.96 -26.31 11.24
CA ASP A 507 -2.54 -26.04 9.86
C ASP A 507 -1.84 -24.67 9.74
N LEU A 508 -2.29 -23.65 10.47
CA LEU A 508 -1.67 -22.33 10.43
C LEU A 508 -0.19 -22.41 10.82
N TYR A 509 0.13 -23.05 11.95
CA TYR A 509 1.51 -23.26 12.36
C TYR A 509 2.28 -24.09 11.33
N ARG A 510 1.67 -25.17 10.81
CA ARG A 510 2.31 -26.06 9.84
C ARG A 510 2.72 -25.37 8.53
N TYR A 511 1.97 -24.38 8.06
CA TYR A 511 2.19 -23.80 6.73
C TYR A 511 2.73 -22.36 6.72
N VAL A 512 3.00 -21.75 7.87
CA VAL A 512 3.80 -20.50 7.95
C VAL A 512 5.28 -20.76 7.73
N SER A 513 6.06 -19.70 7.47
CA SER A 513 7.51 -19.79 7.34
C SER A 513 8.19 -20.45 8.55
N GLN A 514 9.28 -21.16 8.32
CA GLN A 514 10.07 -21.83 9.36
C GLN A 514 10.55 -20.84 10.43
N GLY A 515 10.89 -19.60 10.05
CA GLY A 515 11.22 -18.55 11.00
C GLY A 515 10.07 -18.21 11.95
N SER A 516 8.83 -18.18 11.44
CA SER A 516 7.63 -17.93 12.25
C SER A 516 7.34 -19.12 13.18
N GLN A 517 7.53 -20.35 12.70
CA GLN A 517 7.43 -21.56 13.54
C GLN A 517 8.42 -21.50 14.69
N GLY A 518 9.69 -21.19 14.40
CA GLY A 518 10.75 -21.09 15.42
C GLY A 518 10.45 -20.05 16.49
N ILE A 519 9.82 -18.92 16.13
CA ILE A 519 9.39 -17.90 17.09
C ILE A 519 8.31 -18.45 18.03
N ILE A 520 7.32 -19.20 17.53
CA ILE A 520 6.27 -19.81 18.37
C ILE A 520 6.84 -20.93 19.25
N VAL A 521 7.77 -21.74 18.73
CA VAL A 521 8.49 -22.75 19.54
C VAL A 521 9.24 -22.08 20.68
N ALA A 522 9.96 -20.98 20.41
CA ALA A 522 10.66 -20.24 21.45
C ALA A 522 9.70 -19.71 22.51
N ALA A 523 8.55 -19.14 22.12
CA ALA A 523 7.52 -18.68 23.04
C ALA A 523 6.93 -19.83 23.89
N HIS A 524 6.67 -20.99 23.27
CA HIS A 524 6.22 -22.19 23.97
C HIS A 524 7.27 -22.70 24.97
N SER A 525 8.55 -22.75 24.58
CA SER A 525 9.63 -23.11 25.50
C SER A 525 9.77 -22.12 26.67
N MET A 526 9.42 -20.84 26.50
CA MET A 526 9.36 -19.90 27.62
C MET A 526 8.26 -20.31 28.62
N LEU A 527 7.08 -20.71 28.15
CA LEU A 527 6.02 -21.25 29.02
C LEU A 527 6.50 -22.49 29.77
N ASP A 528 7.08 -23.46 29.07
CA ASP A 528 7.58 -24.70 29.69
C ASP A 528 8.64 -24.42 30.77
N ARG A 529 9.53 -23.44 30.53
CA ARG A 529 10.52 -23.03 31.53
C ARG A 529 9.88 -22.45 32.78
N ILE A 530 8.84 -21.61 32.62
CA ILE A 530 8.10 -21.04 33.76
C ILE A 530 7.45 -22.16 34.58
N VAL A 531 6.85 -23.16 33.91
CA VAL A 531 6.23 -24.32 34.57
C VAL A 531 7.24 -25.09 35.40
N GLN A 532 8.45 -25.24 34.86
CA GLN A 532 9.56 -25.91 35.54
C GLN A 532 10.23 -25.04 36.61
N GLY A 533 9.75 -23.82 36.85
CA GLY A 533 10.36 -22.93 37.84
C GLY A 533 11.64 -22.22 37.37
N MET A 534 12.00 -22.37 36.10
CA MET A 534 13.24 -21.83 35.56
C MET A 534 13.09 -20.39 35.09
N PRO A 535 14.12 -19.54 35.26
CA PRO A 535 14.07 -18.16 34.79
C PRO A 535 13.99 -18.12 33.26
N VAL A 536 13.17 -17.22 32.72
CA VAL A 536 13.11 -16.93 31.29
C VAL A 536 14.09 -15.80 30.98
N SER A 537 15.12 -16.09 30.18
CA SER A 537 16.07 -15.10 29.68
C SER A 537 15.82 -14.85 28.20
N ILE A 538 15.72 -13.58 27.78
CA ILE A 538 15.53 -13.18 26.39
C ILE A 538 16.75 -12.40 25.90
N ASP A 539 17.25 -12.78 24.72
CA ASP A 539 18.30 -12.05 24.01
C ASP A 539 17.84 -10.61 23.69
N GLN A 540 18.73 -9.63 23.82
CA GLN A 540 18.47 -8.24 23.41
C GLN A 540 18.03 -8.16 21.93
N ASN A 541 18.53 -9.09 21.11
CA ASN A 541 18.20 -9.21 19.68
C ASN A 541 16.91 -9.99 19.40
N ALA A 542 16.16 -10.42 20.42
CA ALA A 542 14.90 -11.10 20.22
C ALA A 542 13.88 -10.20 19.50
N SER A 543 13.01 -10.84 18.71
CA SER A 543 11.90 -10.17 18.04
C SER A 543 10.99 -9.45 19.05
N ASP A 544 10.36 -8.36 18.60
CA ASP A 544 9.41 -7.59 19.43
C ASP A 544 8.26 -8.46 19.94
N PHE A 545 7.83 -9.44 19.16
CA PHE A 545 6.83 -10.43 19.58
C PHE A 545 7.28 -11.21 20.83
N LEU A 546 8.48 -11.78 20.83
CA LEU A 546 9.00 -12.54 21.99
C LEU A 546 9.16 -11.64 23.23
N LYS A 547 9.59 -10.38 23.04
CA LYS A 547 9.66 -9.40 24.12
C LYS A 547 8.27 -9.13 24.70
N GLN A 548 7.26 -8.98 23.83
CA GLN A 548 5.87 -8.80 24.24
C GLN A 548 5.33 -10.01 25.01
N VAL A 549 5.55 -11.22 24.49
CA VAL A 549 5.18 -12.48 25.15
C VAL A 549 5.81 -12.60 26.54
N SER A 550 7.11 -12.31 26.66
CA SER A 550 7.82 -12.31 27.94
C SER A 550 7.26 -11.33 28.96
N ASN A 551 6.98 -10.11 28.50
CA ASN A 551 6.40 -9.08 29.35
C ASN A 551 5.03 -9.53 29.84
N SER A 552 4.23 -10.17 29.00
CA SER A 552 2.96 -10.75 29.42
C SER A 552 3.13 -11.91 30.40
N TYR A 553 4.11 -12.79 30.21
CA TYR A 553 4.37 -13.90 31.13
C TYR A 553 4.98 -13.49 32.46
N SER A 554 5.50 -12.27 32.60
CA SER A 554 5.93 -11.74 33.90
C SER A 554 4.81 -11.77 34.96
N CYS A 555 3.54 -11.83 34.56
CA CYS A 555 2.42 -12.00 35.49
C CYS A 555 2.31 -13.42 36.09
N PHE A 556 2.94 -14.42 35.47
CA PHE A 556 3.04 -15.79 36.00
C PHE A 556 4.27 -15.97 36.89
N ILE A 557 5.29 -15.13 36.73
CA ILE A 557 6.58 -15.29 37.40
C ILE A 557 6.43 -14.79 38.84
N VAL A 558 6.52 -15.75 39.75
CA VAL A 558 6.56 -15.50 41.18
C VAL A 558 7.96 -15.87 41.68
N HIS A 559 8.69 -14.89 42.21
CA HIS A 559 10.00 -15.12 42.81
C HIS A 559 9.81 -15.61 44.25
N VAL A 560 10.49 -16.69 44.61
CA VAL A 560 10.52 -17.17 45.99
C VAL A 560 11.95 -16.99 46.49
N ALA A 561 12.17 -16.06 47.42
CA ALA A 561 13.52 -15.72 47.86
C ALA A 561 14.20 -16.93 48.52
N GLY A 562 15.39 -17.31 48.02
CA GLY A 562 16.16 -18.43 48.56
C GLY A 562 15.67 -19.83 48.18
N HIS A 563 14.63 -19.96 47.36
CA HIS A 563 14.07 -21.25 46.96
C HIS A 563 13.82 -21.33 45.45
N GLU A 564 13.98 -22.53 44.90
CA GLU A 564 13.55 -22.82 43.52
C GLU A 564 12.02 -22.75 43.47
N THR A 565 11.47 -21.87 42.62
CA THR A 565 10.03 -21.76 42.41
C THR A 565 9.52 -23.07 41.85
N LYS A 566 8.60 -23.77 42.51
CA LYS A 566 8.00 -25.01 41.98
C LYS A 566 6.51 -24.79 41.73
N TYR A 567 5.99 -25.40 40.68
CA TYR A 567 4.56 -25.48 40.40
C TYR A 567 4.11 -26.94 40.52
N ASP A 568 2.91 -27.17 41.03
CA ASP A 568 2.34 -28.52 41.10
C ASP A 568 1.80 -28.99 39.74
N ASP A 569 1.25 -30.20 39.70
CA ASP A 569 0.69 -30.81 38.50
C ASP A 569 -0.53 -30.03 37.94
N GLU A 570 -1.14 -29.16 38.75
CA GLU A 570 -2.25 -28.28 38.35
C GLU A 570 -1.75 -26.91 37.86
N GLY A 571 -0.45 -26.64 37.96
CA GLY A 571 0.19 -25.39 37.59
C GLY A 571 0.01 -24.29 38.64
N LEU A 572 -0.31 -24.64 39.88
CA LEU A 572 -0.36 -23.73 41.01
C LEU A 572 1.02 -23.62 41.65
N LEU A 573 1.35 -22.44 42.18
CA LEU A 573 2.63 -22.22 42.84
C LEU A 573 2.70 -23.02 44.15
N VAL A 574 3.71 -23.89 44.27
CA VAL A 574 4.04 -24.58 45.52
C VAL A 574 4.96 -23.66 46.33
N VAL A 575 4.39 -23.01 47.34
CA VAL A 575 5.12 -22.14 48.26
C VAL A 575 5.62 -22.99 49.44
N PRO A 576 6.94 -23.12 49.67
CA PRO A 576 7.43 -23.75 50.88
C PRO A 576 6.96 -22.98 52.12
N ASP A 577 6.65 -23.69 53.22
CA ASP A 577 5.99 -23.14 54.42
C ASP A 577 6.69 -21.92 55.08
N ASN A 578 7.91 -21.56 54.66
CA ASN A 578 8.70 -20.45 55.19
C ASN A 578 9.27 -19.50 54.12
N ALA A 579 8.76 -19.56 52.89
CA ALA A 579 9.40 -18.88 51.77
C ALA A 579 8.83 -17.48 51.52
N GLU A 580 9.71 -16.49 51.31
CA GLU A 580 9.30 -15.12 51.02
C GLU A 580 8.95 -14.98 49.54
N VAL A 581 7.66 -14.83 49.24
CA VAL A 581 7.11 -14.82 47.89
C VAL A 581 6.99 -13.38 47.37
N THR A 582 7.71 -13.06 46.30
CA THR A 582 7.63 -11.81 45.55
C THR A 582 7.03 -12.07 44.17
N VAL A 583 5.72 -11.88 44.02
CA VAL A 583 5.10 -11.73 42.70
C VAL A 583 5.55 -10.41 42.10
N GLY A 584 5.64 -10.31 40.76
CA GLY A 584 5.94 -9.08 40.03
C GLY A 584 5.28 -7.84 40.67
N LYS A 585 6.05 -7.17 41.53
CA LYS A 585 5.55 -6.24 42.56
C LYS A 585 4.74 -5.09 41.95
N ALA A 586 5.09 -4.67 40.74
CA ALA A 586 4.45 -3.57 40.04
C ALA A 586 3.02 -3.89 39.56
N ALA A 587 2.75 -5.09 39.04
CA ALA A 587 1.44 -5.44 38.49
C ALA A 587 0.40 -5.72 39.58
N LEU A 588 0.84 -6.39 40.64
CA LEU A 588 0.03 -6.65 41.82
C LEU A 588 -0.20 -5.36 42.62
N LEU A 589 0.81 -4.49 42.77
CA LEU A 589 0.63 -3.16 43.39
C LEU A 589 -0.25 -2.22 42.54
N LEU A 590 -0.25 -2.29 41.21
CA LEU A 590 -1.13 -1.45 40.37
C LEU A 590 -2.59 -1.86 40.49
N LYS A 591 -2.88 -3.17 40.45
CA LYS A 591 -4.24 -3.68 40.70
C LYS A 591 -4.66 -3.46 42.15
N TRP A 592 -3.74 -3.64 43.11
CA TRP A 592 -3.96 -3.34 44.51
C TRP A 592 -4.27 -1.86 44.72
N LYS A 593 -3.45 -0.94 44.19
CA LYS A 593 -3.67 0.51 44.29
C LYS A 593 -4.99 0.95 43.65
N ALA A 594 -5.39 0.32 42.54
CA ALA A 594 -6.70 0.57 41.94
C ALA A 594 -7.84 0.21 42.92
N VAL A 595 -7.79 -0.99 43.50
CA VAL A 595 -8.77 -1.48 44.50
C VAL A 595 -8.68 -0.72 45.83
N GLU A 596 -7.50 -0.27 46.23
CA GLU A 596 -7.22 0.53 47.42
C GLU A 596 -7.87 1.91 47.29
N SER A 597 -7.75 2.53 46.11
CA SER A 597 -8.32 3.85 45.79
C SER A 597 -9.83 3.84 45.51
N GLU A 598 -10.41 2.70 45.14
CA GLU A 598 -11.84 2.59 44.85
C GLU A 598 -12.66 2.55 46.15
N ALA A 599 -13.76 3.32 46.17
CA ALA A 599 -14.73 3.27 47.25
C ALA A 599 -15.37 1.88 47.30
N VAL A 600 -15.53 1.37 48.53
CA VAL A 600 -16.07 0.02 48.84
C VAL A 600 -17.38 -0.30 48.10
N GLU A 601 -18.17 0.72 47.79
CA GLU A 601 -19.49 0.59 47.16
C GLU A 601 -19.44 0.31 45.65
N ASN A 602 -18.28 0.51 45.01
CA ASN A 602 -18.11 0.42 43.55
C ASN A 602 -17.37 -0.85 43.09
N LEU A 603 -16.88 -1.66 44.04
CA LEU A 603 -16.15 -2.89 43.72
C LEU A 603 -17.13 -4.00 43.30
N ASP A 604 -16.93 -4.55 42.10
CA ASP A 604 -17.72 -5.66 41.59
C ASP A 604 -17.24 -7.04 42.11
N LEU A 605 -18.08 -8.07 41.95
CA LEU A 605 -17.79 -9.42 42.45
C LEU A 605 -16.52 -10.03 41.81
N LYS A 606 -16.19 -9.66 40.57
CA LYS A 606 -15.01 -10.16 39.85
C LYS A 606 -13.73 -9.51 40.36
N GLN A 607 -13.78 -8.24 40.74
CA GLN A 607 -12.68 -7.53 41.39
C GLN A 607 -12.40 -8.10 42.78
N MET A 608 -13.44 -8.53 43.50
CA MET A 608 -13.30 -9.24 44.79
C MET A 608 -12.77 -10.67 44.62
N GLU A 609 -13.21 -11.39 43.60
CA GLU A 609 -12.73 -12.75 43.30
C GLU A 609 -11.24 -12.73 42.89
N ALA A 610 -10.85 -11.78 42.03
CA ALA A 610 -9.46 -11.52 41.69
C ALA A 610 -8.61 -11.07 42.89
N PHE A 611 -9.22 -10.57 43.96
CA PHE A 611 -8.51 -10.28 45.19
C PHE A 611 -8.31 -11.56 46.02
N VAL A 612 -9.36 -12.38 46.19
CA VAL A 612 -9.31 -13.59 47.02
C VAL A 612 -8.32 -14.60 46.43
N THR A 613 -8.27 -14.70 45.10
CA THR A 613 -7.34 -15.61 44.41
C THR A 613 -5.88 -15.14 44.47
N TRP A 614 -5.60 -13.84 44.72
CA TRP A 614 -4.25 -13.27 44.67
C TRP A 614 -3.76 -12.71 46.02
N GLY A 615 -4.61 -12.65 47.04
CA GLY A 615 -4.33 -12.02 48.33
C GLY A 615 -3.22 -12.71 49.14
N HIS A 616 -2.96 -13.98 48.88
CA HIS A 616 -1.85 -14.73 49.48
C HIS A 616 -0.46 -14.26 48.98
N PHE A 617 -0.42 -13.39 47.97
CA PHE A 617 0.79 -12.78 47.44
C PHE A 617 1.07 -11.36 47.95
N LEU A 618 0.18 -10.80 48.77
CA LEU A 618 0.37 -9.50 49.43
C LEU A 618 1.23 -9.67 50.69
N ALA A 619 2.00 -8.63 51.03
CA ALA A 619 2.68 -8.53 52.34
C ALA A 619 1.64 -8.58 53.47
N ASP A 620 2.02 -9.05 54.67
CA ASP A 620 1.06 -9.33 55.75
C ASP A 620 0.24 -8.10 56.18
N ASP A 621 0.84 -6.93 56.20
CA ASP A 621 0.19 -5.65 56.49
C ASP A 621 -0.85 -5.27 55.41
N GLN A 622 -0.47 -5.43 54.14
CA GLN A 622 -1.36 -5.23 53.00
C GLN A 622 -2.51 -6.23 53.02
N ARG A 623 -2.22 -7.51 53.25
CA ARG A 623 -3.22 -8.59 53.35
C ARG A 623 -4.21 -8.33 54.48
N GLN A 624 -3.75 -7.82 55.63
CA GLN A 624 -4.61 -7.43 56.74
C GLN A 624 -5.50 -6.23 56.40
N GLN A 625 -4.95 -5.18 55.78
CA GLN A 625 -5.74 -4.02 55.32
C GLN A 625 -6.81 -4.45 54.31
N ALA A 626 -6.41 -5.34 53.40
CA ALA A 626 -7.25 -5.92 52.39
C ALA A 626 -8.40 -6.74 53.01
N HIS A 627 -8.09 -7.65 53.93
CA HIS A 627 -9.06 -8.47 54.64
C HIS A 627 -10.06 -7.60 55.43
N SER A 628 -9.55 -6.55 56.09
CA SER A 628 -10.38 -5.56 56.78
C SER A 628 -11.34 -4.85 55.82
N LYS A 629 -10.88 -4.47 54.62
CA LYS A 629 -11.72 -3.83 53.60
C LYS A 629 -12.82 -4.78 53.11
N ILE A 630 -12.52 -6.05 52.83
CA ILE A 630 -13.52 -7.08 52.46
C ILE A 630 -14.56 -7.29 53.57
N GLU A 631 -14.12 -7.40 54.82
CA GLU A 631 -15.03 -7.53 55.94
C GLU A 631 -15.99 -6.35 56.05
N GLN A 632 -15.52 -5.13 55.79
CA GLN A 632 -16.37 -3.94 55.74
C GLN A 632 -17.42 -4.04 54.63
N ILE A 633 -17.05 -4.53 53.44
CA ILE A 633 -17.99 -4.71 52.32
C ILE A 633 -19.05 -5.76 52.67
N LEU A 634 -18.63 -6.90 53.24
CA LEU A 634 -19.53 -7.97 53.66
C LEU A 634 -20.48 -7.52 54.78
N LYS A 635 -20.00 -6.71 55.73
CA LYS A 635 -20.82 -6.09 56.78
C LYS A 635 -21.82 -5.10 56.19
N ALA A 636 -21.41 -4.26 55.24
CA ALA A 636 -22.29 -3.31 54.55
C ALA A 636 -23.38 -4.02 53.72
N ALA A 637 -23.03 -5.11 53.01
CA ALA A 637 -23.98 -5.92 52.25
C ALA A 637 -24.99 -6.65 53.16
N LYS A 638 -24.54 -7.16 54.31
CA LYS A 638 -25.43 -7.75 55.34
C LYS A 638 -26.36 -6.70 55.96
N GLY A 639 -25.86 -5.48 56.20
CA GLY A 639 -26.65 -4.36 56.70
C GLY A 639 -27.75 -3.92 55.73
N LYS A 640 -27.45 -3.81 54.43
CA LYS A 640 -28.44 -3.51 53.38
C LYS A 640 -29.52 -4.60 53.28
N ARG A 641 -29.18 -5.88 53.49
CA ARG A 641 -30.18 -6.98 53.51
C ARG A 641 -31.10 -6.97 54.74
N GLN A 642 -30.64 -6.50 55.89
CA GLN A 642 -31.47 -6.40 57.10
C GLN A 642 -32.41 -5.18 57.11
N GLY A 643 -32.10 -4.15 56.30
CA GLY A 643 -32.97 -2.97 56.12
C GLY A 643 -34.20 -3.21 55.24
N VAL A 644 -34.17 -4.22 54.35
CA VAL A 644 -35.26 -4.50 53.40
C VAL A 644 -36.39 -5.34 54.02
N THR A 645 -36.13 -6.05 55.12
CA THR A 645 -37.10 -6.97 55.74
C THR A 645 -38.05 -6.33 56.77
N LYS A 646 -38.08 -5.00 56.94
CA LYS A 646 -38.91 -4.34 57.99
C LYS A 646 -39.99 -3.35 57.53
N LYS A 647 -40.35 -3.30 56.25
CA LYS A 647 -41.53 -2.54 55.79
C LYS A 647 -42.36 -3.31 54.76
N SER A 648 -43.39 -4.01 55.24
CA SER A 648 -44.79 -3.86 54.82
C SER A 648 -45.58 -5.15 55.11
N ALA A 649 -46.57 -5.00 55.99
CA ALA A 649 -47.71 -5.90 56.08
C ALA A 649 -48.92 -5.14 55.54
N ALA A 650 -49.47 -5.56 54.41
CA ALA A 650 -50.83 -5.28 53.95
C ALA A 650 -51.28 -6.39 52.97
N PRO A 651 -52.60 -6.70 52.88
CA PRO A 651 -53.05 -8.04 52.55
C PRO A 651 -53.46 -8.27 51.08
N LYS A 652 -53.22 -9.52 50.66
CA LYS A 652 -53.89 -10.40 49.67
C LYS A 652 -54.84 -9.80 48.61
N GLN A 653 -54.55 -10.16 47.35
CA GLN A 653 -55.39 -10.80 46.30
C GLN A 653 -54.45 -10.95 45.08
N GLY A 654 -54.38 -11.96 44.23
CA GLY A 654 -55.04 -13.23 43.93
C GLY A 654 -54.44 -13.71 42.59
N ALA A 655 -54.55 -15.00 42.28
CA ALA A 655 -54.29 -15.65 40.96
C ALA A 655 -52.84 -15.92 40.49
N ALA A 656 -52.45 -17.19 40.69
CA ALA A 656 -51.87 -18.15 39.73
C ALA A 656 -50.88 -17.71 38.61
N LYS A 657 -49.65 -18.26 38.66
CA LYS A 657 -49.11 -19.21 37.65
C LYS A 657 -47.76 -19.82 38.09
N LYS A 658 -47.63 -21.13 37.91
CA LYS A 658 -46.46 -21.99 38.17
C LYS A 658 -45.38 -21.85 37.06
N ALA A 659 -44.10 -21.84 37.44
CA ALA A 659 -42.93 -22.37 36.72
C ALA A 659 -41.69 -22.38 37.66
N PRO A 660 -40.65 -23.23 37.43
CA PRO A 660 -40.05 -24.02 38.50
C PRO A 660 -38.75 -23.47 39.12
N HIS A 661 -38.56 -23.82 40.40
CA HIS A 661 -37.32 -23.73 41.15
C HIS A 661 -36.31 -24.79 40.66
N SER A 662 -35.16 -24.36 40.12
CA SER A 662 -33.97 -25.22 39.99
C SER A 662 -32.62 -24.48 39.98
N ALA A 663 -32.52 -23.26 40.51
CA ALA A 663 -31.27 -22.48 40.50
C ALA A 663 -30.74 -22.09 41.90
N GLN A 664 -31.33 -22.61 42.98
CA GLN A 664 -31.00 -22.23 44.36
C GLN A 664 -30.30 -23.31 45.17
N ALA A 665 -30.16 -24.53 44.63
CA ALA A 665 -29.37 -25.59 45.25
C ALA A 665 -27.88 -25.48 44.87
N ASP A 666 -27.58 -25.18 43.60
CA ASP A 666 -26.20 -25.17 43.07
C ASP A 666 -25.32 -24.03 43.62
N ALA A 667 -25.93 -22.90 44.02
CA ALA A 667 -25.19 -21.77 44.62
C ALA A 667 -24.79 -22.01 46.09
N LYS A 668 -25.43 -22.98 46.76
CA LYS A 668 -25.14 -23.31 48.17
C LYS A 668 -24.02 -24.34 48.30
N GLU A 669 -23.83 -25.17 47.27
CA GLU A 669 -22.76 -26.16 47.19
C GLU A 669 -21.42 -25.51 46.76
N ALA A 670 -21.45 -24.56 45.81
CA ALA A 670 -20.27 -23.79 45.40
C ALA A 670 -19.70 -22.89 46.52
N ALA A 671 -20.52 -22.43 47.47
CA ALA A 671 -20.07 -21.60 48.59
C ALA A 671 -19.46 -22.41 49.74
N MET A 672 -19.73 -23.72 49.83
CA MET A 672 -19.18 -24.60 50.87
C MET A 672 -17.92 -25.35 50.42
N SER A 673 -17.66 -25.50 49.12
CA SER A 673 -16.38 -26.08 48.63
C SER A 673 -15.23 -25.06 48.55
N LEU A 674 -15.48 -23.79 48.87
CA LEU A 674 -14.50 -22.70 48.83
C LEU A 674 -13.85 -22.41 50.21
N PHE A 675 -14.22 -23.16 51.25
CA PHE A 675 -13.74 -23.00 52.63
C PHE A 675 -13.37 -24.32 53.34
N ALA A 676 -13.12 -25.38 52.55
CA ALA A 676 -12.26 -26.49 52.92
C ALA A 676 -11.05 -26.46 51.97
#